data_AF-A0A6I2F2S0-F1
#
_entry.id   AF-A0A6I2F2S0-F1
#
_cell.length_a   1.000
_cell.length_b   1.000
_cell.length_c   1.000
_cell.angle_alpha   90.00
_cell.angle_beta   90.00
_cell.angle_gamma   90.00
#
_symmetry.space_group_name_H-M   'P 1'
#
loop_
_entity.id
_entity.type
_entity.pdbx_description
1 polymer ?
#
loop_
_entity_poly.entity_id
_entity_poly.type
_entity_poly.pdbx_seq_one_letter_code
_entity_poly.pdbx_strand_id
1 'polypeptide(L)'
;MRVVRAAASTGSTSPTRVSCGPRSRRHPFALATDALRPPFTRVRRARRRSFTAARDARCVTRTTPPSGPNPASSLRHPAALFAVAVLVPALVAVGVVPGTAPAAALGATAAPATPASASATPPAAATPGRGVVIAELANGGTGSRSDSFFELENTGDEPVDLTGWEVARCSAQGLRANTGRSEADLTGVVLAPGERLLVARTGSDLGGAQPDAVFTQPFADAGFGLLLLDPSDGIADAVAVYPTEPWPTTSECSLHGNLPNALAAALGESWQRVSRTGDARADFVRARATPGAANVTAPNDLDVDPARGFVDPPVRIAEVAAAGPGSGDDEFVELVATTAPVDLSGWRLLTCGPTGRVPADRPATVFDDGTRLEPGRRLVVATSGADVESDATTRLGLDARGFGVLLADDEGRRVDGMAASAYGDSACQSGDEKLGVLVDGRTGESWQRVGPGRGSTAWSVAPRTPGAVNATTARSILDDGFAYPSAPDVVITELATDPADLPAGYERRNFVELANLGDTAVDVSGWQLVRCTAAGARALSGGETIPHGTTLAPGATWTAALVGTPLAGAADVVVDEGFDFRGTGVWLSDASGRRVDSVGVYRANEMDFSVERPSPCTKGLSLVTFEPDRARAETYQRSAFTGNDADDFVVAPASPGVGRPVAVPDPIVAARRGAEREVARTVAAQESAERRRAARPAALVDPGGVEGVEPGAEPGGEPATELALLGAWRGASDEPLRERSGVGESVLATAGATGAEVRDDGFVLPYLRLRVASADAALPLDAGVHVGWRGSAEPRTAVRLSTWRESDRAWHPLDERTAGDDGRVELAGTIAADDLGAEASVDLLVQVVPRATTLRHADAGGFDDAAEYDLAISHLTDTQYLAEAYPETYAEVVSWVAANAGLREIAFATHTGDLVQNWVNPDQSEAVARREFETASRMQAVLDDAGVPNSVLPGNHDTKRGTTSDLFNEYFPPSRYSSEPWYGGSIAPDDQTANFSRFERAGAKFLMLSLPYAYGEREIAWAEAVVAAHPDRNVVLSTHEHVTPKEVDESARRSTSSRWLSRADELWERVIAPNRNVVLVLSGHFHGLGAIVTEDAGGLPGHTVTELVADYQEFRTHDGARATGFQRLLQVDLAGGTIGVDAYSSGLDAHASHPYDYVQFDPERGDAEGISEMRPWNIVERGVQGRYTAADDEFAVGSVRFAYAKSLTTEAVVATRSGGAAPAR
;
A
#
# COMPACT_ATOMS: atom_id res chain seq x y z
N MET A 1 -22.50 -27.95 42.35
CA MET A 1 -22.40 -29.35 42.84
C MET A 1 -21.09 -29.93 42.30
N ARG A 2 -20.24 -30.67 43.04
CA ARG A 2 -20.42 -32.04 43.60
C ARG A 2 -20.70 -33.10 42.51
N VAL A 3 -19.99 -34.23 42.38
CA VAL A 3 -18.86 -34.78 43.19
C VAL A 3 -18.19 -36.03 42.53
N VAL A 4 -17.00 -36.50 43.02
CA VAL A 4 -16.41 -37.89 42.90
C VAL A 4 -15.83 -38.30 41.52
N ARG A 5 -14.65 -39.00 41.36
CA ARG A 5 -13.51 -39.38 42.25
C ARG A 5 -12.25 -39.79 41.45
N ALA A 6 -11.06 -39.49 42.02
CA ALA A 6 -9.85 -40.32 42.31
C ALA A 6 -9.34 -41.41 41.31
N ALA A 7 -8.04 -41.76 41.21
CA ALA A 7 -6.84 -41.56 42.05
C ALA A 7 -5.54 -41.65 41.16
N ALA A 8 -4.25 -41.62 41.61
CA ALA A 8 -3.62 -41.71 42.94
C ALA A 8 -2.19 -41.06 42.99
N SER A 9 -1.39 -41.46 43.99
CA SER A 9 0.02 -41.20 44.34
C SER A 9 1.09 -41.32 43.22
N THR A 10 2.22 -40.60 43.15
CA THR A 10 3.14 -39.85 44.07
C THR A 10 4.26 -40.62 44.80
N GLY A 11 5.51 -40.13 44.68
CA GLY A 11 6.66 -40.39 45.56
C GLY A 11 7.89 -39.58 45.09
N SER A 12 8.28 -38.46 45.73
CA SER A 12 9.01 -38.31 47.02
C SER A 12 10.49 -38.69 46.88
N THR A 13 11.48 -37.89 47.26
CA THR A 13 11.60 -37.06 48.49
C THR A 13 12.21 -35.65 48.32
N SER A 14 12.12 -34.85 49.39
CA SER A 14 12.86 -33.59 49.67
C SER A 14 13.62 -33.78 51.02
N PRO A 15 14.23 -32.78 51.73
CA PRO A 15 14.25 -31.31 51.51
C PRO A 15 15.57 -30.56 51.89
N THR A 16 15.43 -29.22 51.92
CA THR A 16 16.15 -28.20 52.74
C THR A 16 17.47 -27.57 52.26
N ARG A 17 17.60 -26.27 52.62
CA ARG A 17 18.67 -25.32 52.26
C ARG A 17 19.68 -25.15 53.40
N VAL A 18 20.89 -24.69 53.09
CA VAL A 18 21.56 -23.48 53.64
C VAL A 18 22.91 -23.27 52.92
N SER A 19 23.39 -22.03 52.82
CA SER A 19 24.56 -21.65 52.01
C SER A 19 25.84 -21.37 52.81
N CYS A 20 26.99 -21.65 52.20
CA CYS A 20 28.20 -20.81 52.21
C CYS A 20 29.28 -21.39 51.27
N GLY A 21 30.02 -20.53 50.54
CA GLY A 21 31.15 -20.93 49.69
C GLY A 21 32.51 -20.73 50.39
N PRO A 22 33.64 -20.50 49.66
CA PRO A 22 33.83 -20.52 48.20
C PRO A 22 35.19 -21.17 47.75
N ARG A 23 35.58 -20.93 46.48
CA ARG A 23 36.95 -21.00 45.89
C ARG A 23 37.63 -22.35 45.54
N SER A 24 37.73 -22.54 44.21
CA SER A 24 39.00 -22.56 43.43
C SER A 24 39.67 -23.87 42.94
N ARG A 25 39.91 -23.89 41.61
CA ARG A 25 41.08 -24.42 40.85
C ARG A 25 41.64 -25.83 41.18
N ARG A 26 41.56 -26.76 40.21
CA ARG A 26 42.70 -27.22 39.35
C ARG A 26 42.39 -28.45 38.45
N HIS A 27 42.70 -28.34 37.16
CA HIS A 27 43.11 -29.44 36.24
C HIS A 27 44.47 -30.05 36.70
N PRO A 28 45.02 -31.20 36.23
CA PRO A 28 45.16 -31.59 34.79
C PRO A 28 45.30 -33.10 34.41
N PHE A 29 45.69 -33.36 33.14
CA PHE A 29 46.12 -34.63 32.46
C PHE A 29 45.02 -35.67 32.14
N ALA A 30 44.88 -36.25 30.94
CA ALA A 30 45.58 -36.26 29.62
C ALA A 30 46.78 -37.23 29.37
N LEU A 31 46.64 -38.02 28.28
CA LEU A 31 47.63 -38.79 27.47
C LEU A 31 47.03 -38.86 26.03
N ALA A 32 47.67 -38.57 24.88
CA ALA A 32 48.95 -39.03 24.24
C ALA A 32 48.73 -40.30 23.36
N THR A 33 49.35 -40.54 22.17
CA THR A 33 50.57 -40.01 21.48
C THR A 33 50.57 -40.29 19.93
N ASP A 34 51.31 -39.47 19.16
CA ASP A 34 52.17 -39.79 17.95
C ASP A 34 51.64 -40.46 16.64
N ALA A 35 52.25 -40.33 15.43
CA ALA A 35 53.16 -39.32 14.82
C ALA A 35 53.47 -39.56 13.30
N LEU A 36 54.17 -38.60 12.64
CA LEU A 36 55.09 -38.70 11.46
C LEU A 36 54.60 -38.83 9.96
N ARG A 37 54.69 -37.69 9.22
CA ARG A 37 55.46 -37.38 7.95
C ARG A 37 55.49 -38.34 6.72
N PRO A 38 55.81 -37.86 5.47
CA PRO A 38 55.94 -36.49 4.88
C PRO A 38 55.06 -36.36 3.59
N PRO A 39 55.49 -36.10 2.31
CA PRO A 39 56.43 -35.12 1.69
C PRO A 39 55.93 -34.32 0.43
N PHE A 40 56.45 -33.08 0.21
CA PHE A 40 56.87 -32.41 -1.06
C PHE A 40 55.97 -32.41 -2.34
N THR A 41 55.71 -31.32 -3.08
CA THR A 41 56.17 -29.88 -3.12
C THR A 41 55.11 -29.02 -3.88
N ARG A 42 55.23 -27.81 -4.49
CA ARG A 42 56.27 -26.79 -4.90
C ARG A 42 55.52 -25.42 -5.00
N VAL A 43 55.88 -24.32 -4.31
CA VAL A 43 56.91 -23.29 -4.64
C VAL A 43 56.63 -22.47 -5.92
N ARG A 44 56.18 -21.20 -5.84
CA ARG A 44 56.95 -19.90 -5.80
C ARG A 44 55.97 -18.67 -5.68
N ARG A 45 56.30 -17.36 -5.51
CA ARG A 45 57.56 -16.55 -5.37
C ARG A 45 57.38 -15.24 -4.53
N ALA A 46 56.69 -15.26 -3.38
CA ALA A 46 56.69 -14.28 -2.26
C ALA A 46 57.44 -12.91 -2.30
N ARG A 47 56.83 -11.85 -1.70
CA ARG A 47 57.46 -10.73 -0.92
C ARG A 47 56.38 -10.08 -0.03
N ARG A 48 56.37 -10.11 1.32
CA ARG A 48 57.28 -9.58 2.39
C ARG A 48 57.29 -8.05 2.58
N ARG A 49 56.58 -7.55 3.61
CA ARG A 49 56.94 -6.56 4.67
C ARG A 49 55.68 -5.84 5.21
N SER A 50 55.57 -5.34 6.46
CA SER A 50 56.13 -5.74 7.78
C SER A 50 55.65 -4.80 8.91
N PHE A 51 55.37 -5.34 10.12
CA PHE A 51 55.35 -4.66 11.45
C PHE A 51 54.15 -3.72 11.75
N THR A 52 53.28 -4.03 12.75
CA THR A 52 53.25 -3.59 14.19
C THR A 52 52.96 -2.10 14.45
N ALA A 53 52.25 -1.65 15.51
CA ALA A 53 51.34 -2.29 16.47
C ALA A 53 50.62 -1.24 17.35
N ALA A 54 49.34 -1.48 17.66
CA ALA A 54 48.64 -1.44 18.96
C ALA A 54 48.76 -0.23 19.95
N ARG A 55 47.56 0.21 20.39
CA ARG A 55 47.16 0.70 21.76
C ARG A 55 47.85 1.98 22.31
N ASP A 56 47.27 2.74 23.24
CA ASP A 56 46.25 2.45 24.28
C ASP A 56 45.35 3.68 24.59
N ALA A 57 44.38 3.55 25.50
CA ALA A 57 43.40 4.59 25.86
C ALA A 57 43.62 5.26 27.24
N ARG A 58 42.97 6.42 27.51
CA ARG A 58 42.39 6.83 28.83
C ARG A 58 41.57 8.13 28.79
N CYS A 59 40.75 8.34 29.83
CA CYS A 59 39.70 9.37 29.97
C CYS A 59 40.19 10.67 30.66
N VAL A 60 39.33 11.73 30.74
CA VAL A 60 38.89 12.43 31.99
C VAL A 60 38.11 13.78 31.77
N THR A 61 36.95 13.91 32.43
CA THR A 61 36.11 15.09 32.83
C THR A 61 35.93 16.39 32.01
N ARG A 62 34.68 16.61 31.55
CA ARG A 62 33.70 17.68 31.94
C ARG A 62 34.18 19.08 32.39
N THR A 63 33.74 20.15 31.71
CA THR A 63 33.54 21.52 32.26
C THR A 63 32.56 22.38 31.44
N THR A 64 31.80 23.25 32.10
CA THR A 64 31.07 24.45 31.59
C THR A 64 31.72 25.70 32.26
N PRO A 65 31.36 27.00 32.03
CA PRO A 65 30.20 27.66 31.35
C PRO A 65 30.68 28.86 30.43
N PRO A 66 30.12 30.10 30.32
CA PRO A 66 28.75 30.66 30.51
C PRO A 66 28.20 31.66 29.42
N SER A 67 26.87 31.76 29.33
CA SER A 67 25.96 32.92 29.01
C SER A 67 26.32 34.15 28.09
N GLY A 68 25.52 34.32 27.02
CA GLY A 68 24.79 35.57 26.63
C GLY A 68 25.49 36.64 25.76
N PRO A 69 24.76 37.69 25.25
CA PRO A 69 23.30 37.91 25.19
C PRO A 69 22.75 38.37 23.79
N ASN A 70 21.43 38.59 23.67
CA ASN A 70 20.76 39.20 22.51
C ASN A 70 21.17 40.67 22.24
N PRO A 71 20.89 41.16 21.02
CA PRO A 71 20.17 42.41 20.83
C PRO A 71 18.86 42.23 20.05
N ALA A 72 17.80 42.91 20.49
CA ALA A 72 16.55 43.03 19.73
C ALA A 72 16.61 44.23 18.77
N SER A 73 15.83 44.20 17.70
CA SER A 73 15.46 45.39 16.93
C SER A 73 13.97 45.34 16.56
N SER A 74 13.30 46.50 16.53
CA SER A 74 11.85 46.59 16.36
C SER A 74 11.43 47.75 15.47
N LEU A 75 10.74 47.42 14.38
CA LEU A 75 10.09 48.32 13.42
C LEU A 75 8.79 47.62 12.97
N ARG A 76 7.64 47.94 13.55
CA ARG A 76 6.69 48.99 13.10
C ARG A 76 5.90 48.63 11.83
N HIS A 77 4.57 48.53 11.98
CA HIS A 77 3.59 48.55 10.88
C HIS A 77 3.73 49.80 9.99
N PRO A 78 3.11 49.78 8.80
CA PRO A 78 1.76 50.38 8.73
C PRO A 78 0.68 49.40 8.27
N ALA A 79 -0.56 49.62 8.72
CA ALA A 79 -1.74 48.96 8.18
C ALA A 79 -2.32 49.78 7.02
N ALA A 80 -3.02 49.11 6.09
CA ALA A 80 -3.83 49.73 5.06
C ALA A 80 -5.23 49.11 5.05
N LEU A 81 -6.25 49.88 5.46
CA LEU A 81 -7.63 49.51 5.20
C LEU A 81 -8.01 49.98 3.79
N PHE A 82 -8.74 49.13 3.06
CA PHE A 82 -9.75 49.61 2.12
C PHE A 82 -11.00 48.76 2.23
N ALA A 83 -12.16 49.41 2.20
CA ALA A 83 -13.48 48.78 2.16
C ALA A 83 -14.33 49.48 1.09
N VAL A 84 -15.09 48.70 0.33
CA VAL A 84 -16.27 49.02 -0.51
C VAL A 84 -16.54 47.70 -1.26
N ALA A 85 -17.61 46.93 -1.04
CA ALA A 85 -19.05 47.18 -0.94
C ALA A 85 -19.82 46.88 -2.25
N VAL A 86 -20.47 45.71 -2.26
CA VAL A 86 -21.81 45.39 -2.84
C VAL A 86 -22.10 45.79 -4.30
N LEU A 87 -22.43 44.79 -5.13
CA LEU A 87 -23.58 44.86 -6.04
C LEU A 87 -24.09 43.47 -6.47
N VAL A 88 -25.41 43.36 -6.65
CA VAL A 88 -26.18 42.15 -7.03
C VAL A 88 -27.16 42.54 -8.14
N PRO A 89 -27.23 41.79 -9.25
CA PRO A 89 -28.47 41.09 -9.64
C PRO A 89 -28.19 39.63 -10.08
N ALA A 90 -28.98 38.59 -9.80
CA ALA A 90 -30.44 38.40 -9.69
C ALA A 90 -31.15 38.00 -11.01
N LEU A 91 -31.46 36.69 -11.10
CA LEU A 91 -32.68 36.06 -11.62
C LEU A 91 -33.29 36.44 -12.98
N VAL A 92 -33.40 35.43 -13.86
CA VAL A 92 -34.61 35.12 -14.64
C VAL A 92 -34.81 33.59 -14.67
N ALA A 93 -36.05 33.08 -14.57
CA ALA A 93 -36.35 31.65 -14.62
C ALA A 93 -37.69 31.33 -15.32
N VAL A 94 -37.68 30.34 -16.23
CA VAL A 94 -38.83 29.61 -16.83
C VAL A 94 -38.29 28.26 -17.36
N GLY A 95 -38.94 27.09 -17.30
CA GLY A 95 -40.14 26.70 -16.56
C GLY A 95 -41.08 25.71 -17.29
N VAL A 96 -41.03 24.40 -16.93
CA VAL A 96 -42.09 23.33 -17.08
C VAL A 96 -42.53 23.00 -18.55
N VAL A 97 -43.01 21.83 -19.03
CA VAL A 97 -43.86 20.69 -18.57
C VAL A 97 -43.51 19.40 -19.38
N PRO A 98 -43.68 18.16 -18.86
CA PRO A 98 -43.33 16.90 -19.57
C PRO A 98 -44.47 16.29 -20.42
N GLY A 99 -44.16 15.20 -21.15
CA GLY A 99 -45.10 14.36 -21.90
C GLY A 99 -44.79 12.85 -21.78
N THR A 100 -45.78 11.97 -21.99
CA THR A 100 -45.75 10.55 -21.59
C THR A 100 -45.91 9.53 -22.73
N ALA A 101 -45.28 8.35 -22.52
CA ALA A 101 -45.65 6.96 -22.91
C ALA A 101 -46.71 6.72 -24.02
N PRO A 102 -46.52 5.73 -24.93
CA PRO A 102 -46.51 4.32 -24.52
C PRO A 102 -45.53 3.39 -25.26
N ALA A 103 -45.49 2.12 -24.82
CA ALA A 103 -44.56 1.08 -25.28
C ALA A 103 -45.09 0.22 -26.45
N ALA A 104 -44.16 -0.38 -27.19
CA ALA A 104 -44.37 -1.58 -28.01
C ALA A 104 -43.08 -2.41 -28.02
N ALA A 105 -43.19 -3.73 -27.89
CA ALA A 105 -42.03 -4.64 -27.89
C ALA A 105 -41.95 -5.43 -29.20
N LEU A 106 -40.74 -5.62 -29.72
CA LEU A 106 -40.35 -6.69 -30.64
C LEU A 106 -38.81 -6.80 -30.62
N GLY A 107 -38.29 -8.03 -30.57
CA GLY A 107 -36.85 -8.26 -30.39
C GLY A 107 -36.05 -8.26 -31.69
N ALA A 108 -34.81 -7.78 -31.61
CA ALA A 108 -33.77 -8.00 -32.61
C ALA A 108 -32.42 -8.19 -31.90
N THR A 109 -31.64 -9.18 -32.33
CA THR A 109 -30.27 -9.40 -31.85
C THR A 109 -29.34 -8.35 -32.45
N ALA A 110 -28.64 -7.59 -31.60
CA ALA A 110 -27.59 -6.65 -32.00
C ALA A 110 -26.24 -7.07 -31.40
N ALA A 111 -25.17 -6.94 -32.18
CA ALA A 111 -23.81 -7.11 -31.70
C ALA A 111 -23.43 -5.97 -30.73
N PRO A 112 -22.44 -6.15 -29.84
CA PRO A 112 -21.93 -5.06 -29.02
C PRO A 112 -21.47 -3.91 -29.91
N ALA A 113 -22.04 -2.73 -29.70
CA ALA A 113 -21.57 -1.51 -30.33
C ALA A 113 -20.26 -1.08 -29.65
N THR A 114 -19.24 -0.74 -30.45
CA THR A 114 -18.04 -0.08 -29.93
C THR A 114 -18.42 1.22 -29.22
N PRO A 115 -18.04 1.43 -27.95
CA PRO A 115 -18.23 2.71 -27.31
C PRO A 115 -17.42 3.77 -28.08
N ALA A 116 -18.07 4.87 -28.45
CA ALA A 116 -17.38 5.97 -29.10
C ALA A 116 -16.46 6.64 -28.07
N SER A 117 -15.18 6.76 -28.39
CA SER A 117 -14.16 7.37 -27.53
C SER A 117 -14.60 8.78 -27.12
N ALA A 118 -14.96 8.97 -25.86
CA ALA A 118 -15.11 10.29 -25.29
C ALA A 118 -13.73 10.94 -25.26
N SER A 119 -13.59 12.11 -25.88
CA SER A 119 -12.33 12.86 -25.84
C SER A 119 -12.06 13.31 -24.40
N ALA A 120 -11.00 12.79 -23.79
CA ALA A 120 -10.45 13.38 -22.57
C ALA A 120 -10.26 14.88 -22.79
N THR A 121 -10.66 15.70 -21.81
CA THR A 121 -10.31 17.11 -21.84
C THR A 121 -8.80 17.18 -21.60
N PRO A 122 -8.00 17.75 -22.52
CA PRO A 122 -6.56 17.79 -22.33
C PRO A 122 -6.22 18.59 -21.06
N PRO A 123 -5.14 18.23 -20.35
CA PRO A 123 -4.69 19.00 -19.19
C PRO A 123 -4.45 20.46 -19.60
N ALA A 124 -4.61 21.38 -18.64
CA ALA A 124 -4.53 22.81 -18.88
C ALA A 124 -3.21 23.16 -19.59
N ALA A 125 -3.31 23.62 -20.85
CA ALA A 125 -2.14 23.81 -21.71
C ALA A 125 -1.12 24.75 -21.05
N ALA A 126 0.14 24.31 -21.00
CA ALA A 126 1.24 25.06 -20.40
C ALA A 126 1.29 26.49 -20.97
N THR A 127 1.48 27.49 -20.09
CA THR A 127 1.43 28.90 -20.50
C THR A 127 2.64 29.22 -21.38
N PRO A 128 2.47 29.55 -22.67
CA PRO A 128 3.59 29.74 -23.59
C PRO A 128 4.25 31.11 -23.34
N GLY A 129 5.28 31.16 -22.49
CA GLY A 129 5.81 32.46 -22.05
C GLY A 129 7.21 32.54 -21.42
N ARG A 130 8.00 31.47 -21.31
CA ARG A 130 9.34 31.54 -20.65
C ARG A 130 10.55 30.96 -21.39
N GLY A 131 10.39 30.34 -22.56
CA GLY A 131 11.48 30.09 -23.54
C GLY A 131 12.57 29.07 -23.17
N VAL A 132 12.82 28.80 -21.89
CA VAL A 132 13.85 27.84 -21.46
C VAL A 132 13.35 26.40 -21.61
N VAL A 133 14.16 25.53 -22.22
CA VAL A 133 13.85 24.11 -22.43
C VAL A 133 15.06 23.23 -22.12
N ILE A 134 14.82 21.96 -21.81
CA ILE A 134 15.82 20.90 -21.70
C ILE A 134 16.24 20.52 -23.12
N ALA A 135 17.51 20.75 -23.46
CA ALA A 135 17.99 20.78 -24.84
C ALA A 135 18.77 19.51 -25.25
N GLU A 136 19.57 18.95 -24.37
CA GLU A 136 20.32 17.70 -24.57
C GLU A 136 20.38 16.93 -23.25
N LEU A 137 20.38 15.59 -23.29
CA LEU A 137 20.59 14.74 -22.11
C LEU A 137 21.13 13.33 -22.43
N ALA A 138 21.93 12.78 -21.53
CA ALA A 138 22.42 11.39 -21.57
C ALA A 138 22.63 10.81 -20.16
N ASN A 139 22.45 9.49 -19.99
CA ASN A 139 22.77 8.81 -18.72
C ASN A 139 24.21 8.26 -18.64
N GLY A 140 24.91 8.09 -19.76
CA GLY A 140 26.32 7.68 -19.78
C GLY A 140 27.01 7.97 -21.12
N GLY A 141 28.33 7.77 -21.17
CA GLY A 141 29.18 8.15 -22.31
C GLY A 141 30.37 7.20 -22.50
N THR A 142 31.32 7.61 -23.34
CA THR A 142 32.44 6.74 -23.77
C THR A 142 33.50 6.49 -22.69
N GLY A 143 33.60 7.36 -21.68
CA GLY A 143 34.52 7.17 -20.55
C GLY A 143 33.93 6.26 -19.46
N SER A 144 32.63 6.40 -19.19
CA SER A 144 31.92 5.74 -18.10
C SER A 144 30.41 5.68 -18.31
N ARG A 145 29.80 4.61 -17.77
CA ARG A 145 28.33 4.48 -17.60
C ARG A 145 27.73 5.44 -16.56
N SER A 146 28.54 6.35 -16.02
CA SER A 146 28.12 7.42 -15.11
C SER A 146 28.52 8.81 -15.63
N ASP A 147 28.81 8.92 -16.93
CA ASP A 147 28.94 10.20 -17.64
C ASP A 147 27.54 10.76 -17.96
N SER A 148 26.79 11.09 -16.91
CA SER A 148 25.44 11.67 -17.04
C SER A 148 25.51 13.18 -17.14
N PHE A 149 24.77 13.79 -18.06
CA PHE A 149 24.66 15.25 -18.20
C PHE A 149 23.31 15.65 -18.81
N PHE A 150 22.98 16.93 -18.67
CA PHE A 150 21.88 17.59 -19.37
C PHE A 150 22.22 19.05 -19.69
N GLU A 151 21.46 19.64 -20.60
CA GLU A 151 21.56 21.06 -20.95
C GLU A 151 20.22 21.78 -20.86
N LEU A 152 20.24 23.04 -20.45
CA LEU A 152 19.11 23.97 -20.60
C LEU A 152 19.45 25.00 -21.68
N GLU A 153 18.54 25.29 -22.60
CA GLU A 153 18.69 26.35 -23.62
C GLU A 153 17.58 27.40 -23.49
N ASN A 154 17.93 28.69 -23.52
CA ASN A 154 16.93 29.75 -23.70
C ASN A 154 16.58 29.88 -25.20
N THR A 155 15.45 29.29 -25.59
CA THR A 155 14.91 29.32 -26.96
C THR A 155 13.93 30.48 -27.24
N GLY A 156 13.92 31.49 -26.36
CA GLY A 156 13.21 32.77 -26.51
C GLY A 156 14.04 33.86 -27.18
N ASP A 157 13.51 35.08 -27.21
CA ASP A 157 14.13 36.28 -27.82
C ASP A 157 14.63 37.33 -26.81
N GLU A 158 14.37 37.14 -25.52
CA GLU A 158 14.86 37.97 -24.40
C GLU A 158 15.62 37.10 -23.35
N PRO A 159 16.55 37.67 -22.55
CA PRO A 159 17.25 36.93 -21.50
C PRO A 159 16.34 36.48 -20.36
N VAL A 160 16.60 35.30 -19.78
CA VAL A 160 15.82 34.71 -18.69
C VAL A 160 16.69 34.50 -17.45
N ASP A 161 16.26 35.05 -16.32
CA ASP A 161 16.84 34.79 -14.99
C ASP A 161 16.26 33.49 -14.41
N LEU A 162 17.13 32.54 -14.05
CA LEU A 162 16.78 31.23 -13.52
C LEU A 162 16.73 31.20 -11.98
N THR A 163 16.87 32.35 -11.30
CA THR A 163 16.77 32.45 -9.85
C THR A 163 15.40 31.95 -9.36
N GLY A 164 15.41 30.88 -8.55
CA GLY A 164 14.21 30.26 -7.99
C GLY A 164 13.55 29.20 -8.89
N TRP A 165 14.13 28.86 -10.04
CA TRP A 165 13.73 27.67 -10.81
C TRP A 165 14.37 26.40 -10.20
N GLU A 166 13.73 25.24 -10.36
CA GLU A 166 14.23 23.94 -9.91
C GLU A 166 14.28 22.94 -11.07
N VAL A 167 15.38 22.19 -11.19
CA VAL A 167 15.44 20.98 -12.03
C VAL A 167 15.31 19.76 -11.12
N ALA A 168 14.11 19.19 -11.08
CA ALA A 168 13.87 17.92 -10.39
C ALA A 168 14.15 16.74 -11.34
N ARG A 169 14.51 15.57 -10.78
CA ARG A 169 14.88 14.37 -11.55
C ARG A 169 13.95 13.21 -11.22
N CYS A 170 13.37 12.59 -12.24
CA CYS A 170 12.61 11.34 -12.08
C CYS A 170 13.58 10.13 -11.95
N SER A 171 13.25 9.21 -11.03
CA SER A 171 14.05 8.03 -10.68
C SER A 171 13.93 6.89 -11.71
N ALA A 172 14.60 5.76 -11.47
CA ALA A 172 14.40 4.54 -12.25
C ALA A 172 12.93 4.06 -12.32
N GLN A 173 12.12 4.42 -11.31
CA GLN A 173 10.70 4.08 -11.18
C GLN A 173 9.77 5.15 -11.74
N GLY A 174 10.28 6.20 -12.40
CA GLY A 174 9.45 7.30 -12.91
C GLY A 174 9.03 8.34 -11.87
N LEU A 175 9.54 8.28 -10.65
CA LEU A 175 9.06 9.09 -9.51
C LEU A 175 9.98 10.28 -9.25
N ARG A 176 9.44 11.46 -8.92
CA ARG A 176 10.26 12.65 -8.60
C ARG A 176 11.16 12.38 -7.39
N ALA A 177 12.48 12.49 -7.60
CA ALA A 177 13.49 12.47 -6.56
C ALA A 177 13.98 13.89 -6.27
N ASN A 178 14.58 14.07 -5.08
CA ASN A 178 15.20 15.33 -4.65
C ASN A 178 14.23 16.54 -4.59
N THR A 179 12.94 16.33 -4.27
CA THR A 179 11.95 17.41 -4.11
C THR A 179 12.46 18.54 -3.19
N GLY A 180 12.50 19.78 -3.68
CA GLY A 180 13.03 20.94 -2.96
C GLY A 180 14.57 20.99 -2.94
N ARG A 181 15.22 20.29 -3.88
CA ARG A 181 16.67 20.20 -4.06
C ARG A 181 17.02 19.96 -5.53
N SER A 182 16.83 21.00 -6.34
CA SER A 182 17.31 21.08 -7.74
C SER A 182 18.67 20.42 -7.97
N GLU A 183 18.80 19.67 -9.08
CA GLU A 183 20.06 19.07 -9.54
C GLU A 183 21.12 20.12 -9.95
N ALA A 184 20.76 21.40 -10.03
CA ALA A 184 21.68 22.53 -10.19
C ALA A 184 21.26 23.73 -9.33
N ASP A 185 22.22 24.46 -8.76
CA ASP A 185 21.98 25.80 -8.22
C ASP A 185 21.90 26.81 -9.38
N LEU A 186 20.69 27.32 -9.63
CA LEU A 186 20.40 28.27 -10.71
C LEU A 186 20.39 29.73 -10.22
N THR A 187 20.77 29.98 -8.97
CA THR A 187 20.70 31.32 -8.33
C THR A 187 21.61 32.32 -9.04
N GLY A 188 21.01 33.34 -9.67
CA GLY A 188 21.73 34.37 -10.42
C GLY A 188 22.26 33.93 -11.79
N VAL A 189 21.87 32.75 -12.28
CA VAL A 189 22.13 32.33 -13.67
C VAL A 189 21.14 33.05 -14.59
N VAL A 190 21.66 33.77 -15.58
CA VAL A 190 20.85 34.46 -16.60
C VAL A 190 21.26 33.95 -17.97
N LEU A 191 20.34 33.30 -18.69
CA LEU A 191 20.58 32.80 -20.05
C LEU A 191 20.11 33.82 -21.08
N ALA A 192 21.02 34.31 -21.93
CA ALA A 192 20.70 35.10 -23.11
C ALA A 192 20.01 34.23 -24.20
N PRO A 193 19.35 34.85 -25.21
CA PRO A 193 18.76 34.12 -26.34
C PRO A 193 19.76 33.21 -27.07
N GLY A 194 19.48 31.92 -27.14
CA GLY A 194 20.35 30.88 -27.70
C GLY A 194 21.54 30.48 -26.82
N GLU A 195 21.62 30.98 -25.59
CA GLU A 195 22.62 30.55 -24.60
C GLU A 195 22.20 29.25 -23.92
N ARG A 196 23.19 28.45 -23.54
CA ARG A 196 23.02 27.12 -22.93
C ARG A 196 23.75 27.02 -21.60
N LEU A 197 23.17 26.26 -20.67
CA LEU A 197 23.79 25.86 -19.40
C LEU A 197 24.08 24.35 -19.45
N LEU A 198 25.35 23.96 -19.41
CA LEU A 198 25.75 22.55 -19.36
C LEU A 198 25.87 22.09 -17.90
N VAL A 199 25.03 21.13 -17.51
CA VAL A 199 25.02 20.56 -16.15
C VAL A 199 25.39 19.08 -16.22
N ALA A 200 26.45 18.68 -15.50
CA ALA A 200 26.96 17.31 -15.57
C ALA A 200 27.25 16.68 -14.21
N ARG A 201 27.33 15.35 -14.16
CA ARG A 201 27.76 14.65 -12.95
C ARG A 201 29.22 14.96 -12.65
N THR A 202 29.55 15.10 -11.37
CA THR A 202 30.92 15.34 -10.91
C THR A 202 31.87 14.26 -11.43
N GLY A 203 32.82 14.66 -12.28
CA GLY A 203 33.85 13.79 -12.83
C GLY A 203 33.46 12.99 -14.07
N SER A 204 32.43 13.41 -14.82
CA SER A 204 32.09 12.84 -16.13
C SER A 204 33.10 13.20 -17.22
N ASP A 205 33.34 12.30 -18.17
CA ASP A 205 34.05 12.60 -19.42
C ASP A 205 33.10 13.20 -20.47
N LEU A 206 33.28 14.48 -20.77
CA LEU A 206 32.47 15.24 -21.72
C LEU A 206 33.26 15.59 -23.00
N GLY A 207 34.24 14.77 -23.38
CA GLY A 207 35.02 14.95 -24.62
C GLY A 207 35.91 16.19 -24.65
N GLY A 208 36.09 16.86 -23.52
CA GLY A 208 36.83 18.12 -23.37
C GLY A 208 35.96 19.34 -23.05
N ALA A 209 34.63 19.23 -23.08
CA ALA A 209 33.74 20.26 -22.56
C ALA A 209 33.90 20.43 -21.04
N GLN A 210 33.47 21.58 -20.50
CA GLN A 210 33.49 21.86 -19.05
C GLN A 210 32.07 22.26 -18.63
N PRO A 211 31.49 21.65 -17.58
CA PRO A 211 30.14 21.99 -17.13
C PRO A 211 30.13 23.27 -16.30
N ASP A 212 29.05 24.03 -16.42
CA ASP A 212 28.80 25.27 -15.68
C ASP A 212 28.33 24.99 -14.24
N ALA A 213 27.54 23.92 -14.07
CA ALA A 213 27.06 23.42 -12.78
C ALA A 213 27.20 21.89 -12.70
N VAL A 214 27.25 21.34 -11.47
CA VAL A 214 27.47 19.89 -11.27
C VAL A 214 26.56 19.26 -10.21
N PHE A 215 26.08 18.05 -10.53
CA PHE A 215 25.41 17.14 -9.59
C PHE A 215 26.33 15.96 -9.22
N THR A 216 25.85 15.04 -8.38
CA THR A 216 26.68 13.93 -7.84
C THR A 216 26.17 12.53 -8.19
N GLN A 217 24.85 12.33 -8.27
CA GLN A 217 24.23 11.04 -8.58
C GLN A 217 24.09 10.86 -10.09
N PRO A 218 24.54 9.73 -10.68
CA PRO A 218 24.28 9.48 -12.10
C PRO A 218 22.78 9.32 -12.36
N PHE A 219 22.38 9.60 -13.59
CA PHE A 219 21.05 9.20 -14.06
C PHE A 219 20.96 7.68 -14.09
N ALA A 220 19.79 7.12 -13.77
CA ALA A 220 19.67 5.70 -13.52
C ALA A 220 19.67 4.84 -14.80
N ASP A 221 20.13 3.60 -14.67
CA ASP A 221 20.36 2.70 -15.81
C ASP A 221 19.05 2.18 -16.43
N ALA A 222 18.00 1.94 -15.62
CA ALA A 222 16.72 1.41 -16.09
C ALA A 222 15.83 2.47 -16.77
N GLY A 223 15.96 3.73 -16.34
CA GLY A 223 15.24 4.88 -16.88
C GLY A 223 15.50 6.13 -16.02
N PHE A 224 15.24 7.31 -16.57
CA PHE A 224 15.45 8.60 -15.91
C PHE A 224 14.62 9.69 -16.58
N GLY A 225 14.31 10.76 -15.86
CA GLY A 225 13.65 11.93 -16.45
C GLY A 225 14.08 13.22 -15.76
N LEU A 226 13.76 14.35 -16.38
CA LEU A 226 14.00 15.69 -15.84
C LEU A 226 12.73 16.52 -15.97
N LEU A 227 12.46 17.31 -14.92
CA LEU A 227 11.33 18.21 -14.81
C LEU A 227 11.84 19.60 -14.47
N LEU A 228 11.63 20.56 -15.36
CA LEU A 228 12.01 21.96 -15.17
C LEU A 228 10.83 22.73 -14.57
N LEU A 229 10.98 23.20 -13.34
CA LEU A 229 10.00 23.96 -12.58
C LEU A 229 10.37 25.43 -12.54
N ASP A 230 9.37 26.29 -12.65
CA ASP A 230 9.51 27.74 -12.49
C ASP A 230 9.30 28.17 -11.02
N PRO A 231 9.57 29.45 -10.65
CA PRO A 231 9.47 29.93 -9.26
C PRO A 231 8.06 29.99 -8.64
N SER A 232 7.07 29.33 -9.26
CA SER A 232 5.70 29.13 -8.78
C SER A 232 5.28 27.65 -8.83
N ASP A 233 6.25 26.74 -8.80
CA ASP A 233 6.09 25.28 -8.95
C ASP A 233 5.42 24.86 -10.29
N GLY A 234 5.36 25.79 -11.25
CA GLY A 234 4.79 25.55 -12.58
C GLY A 234 5.76 24.78 -13.46
N ILE A 235 5.29 23.72 -14.10
CA ILE A 235 6.10 22.91 -15.02
C ILE A 235 6.33 23.69 -16.31
N ALA A 236 7.59 24.00 -16.60
CA ALA A 236 8.03 24.77 -17.77
C ALA A 236 8.48 23.87 -18.94
N ASP A 237 9.13 22.74 -18.65
CA ASP A 237 9.48 21.69 -19.61
C ASP A 237 9.66 20.34 -18.89
N ALA A 238 9.52 19.23 -19.62
CA ALA A 238 9.69 17.88 -19.11
C ALA A 238 10.28 16.94 -20.18
N VAL A 239 11.11 15.99 -19.76
CA VAL A 239 11.55 14.89 -20.64
C VAL A 239 11.76 13.60 -19.84
N ALA A 240 11.25 12.50 -20.40
CA ALA A 240 11.29 11.16 -19.83
C ALA A 240 12.05 10.21 -20.76
N VAL A 241 13.02 9.46 -20.22
CA VAL A 241 13.83 8.47 -20.93
C VAL A 241 13.68 7.11 -20.24
N TYR A 242 12.74 6.32 -20.71
CA TYR A 242 12.25 5.10 -20.05
C TYR A 242 11.84 4.04 -21.09
N PRO A 243 11.52 2.80 -20.65
CA PRO A 243 10.68 1.90 -21.41
C PRO A 243 9.48 2.59 -22.09
N THR A 244 9.31 2.26 -23.36
CA THR A 244 8.29 2.84 -24.27
C THR A 244 7.25 1.79 -24.65
N GLU A 245 7.54 0.92 -25.62
CA GLU A 245 6.57 -0.10 -26.07
C GLU A 245 7.03 -1.53 -25.68
N PRO A 246 6.11 -2.48 -25.45
CA PRO A 246 4.66 -2.32 -25.24
C PRO A 246 4.29 -1.92 -23.80
N TRP A 247 5.29 -1.76 -22.92
CA TRP A 247 5.13 -1.49 -21.48
C TRP A 247 5.77 -0.14 -21.13
N PRO A 248 5.04 0.99 -21.23
CA PRO A 248 5.57 2.31 -20.94
C PRO A 248 5.67 2.60 -19.43
N THR A 249 6.81 3.10 -18.96
CA THR A 249 6.91 3.66 -17.60
C THR A 249 6.26 5.05 -17.58
N THR A 250 5.02 5.16 -17.09
CA THR A 250 4.32 6.45 -16.91
C THR A 250 4.91 7.27 -15.75
N SER A 251 5.69 8.31 -16.04
CA SER A 251 6.35 9.19 -15.05
C SER A 251 5.69 10.57 -14.99
N GLU A 252 5.87 11.30 -13.88
CA GLU A 252 5.64 12.76 -13.85
C GLU A 252 6.42 13.50 -14.95
N CYS A 253 7.60 12.99 -15.33
CA CYS A 253 8.40 13.52 -16.42
C CYS A 253 7.84 13.18 -17.83
N SER A 254 6.83 12.30 -17.93
CA SER A 254 6.28 11.77 -19.20
C SER A 254 5.17 12.64 -19.82
N LEU A 255 5.04 13.91 -19.45
CA LEU A 255 3.99 14.82 -19.98
C LEU A 255 3.96 14.93 -21.51
N HIS A 256 5.11 14.72 -22.15
CA HIS A 256 5.29 14.73 -23.60
C HIS A 256 5.49 13.32 -24.18
N GLY A 257 5.16 12.27 -23.42
CA GLY A 257 5.51 10.89 -23.72
C GLY A 257 6.95 10.54 -23.36
N ASN A 258 7.30 9.26 -23.55
CA ASN A 258 8.64 8.74 -23.27
C ASN A 258 9.51 8.73 -24.55
N LEU A 259 10.76 9.14 -24.39
CA LEU A 259 11.89 8.70 -25.22
C LEU A 259 12.31 7.29 -24.78
N PRO A 260 12.67 6.38 -25.71
CA PRO A 260 13.18 5.07 -25.33
C PRO A 260 14.54 5.17 -24.60
N ASN A 261 14.81 4.28 -23.65
CA ASN A 261 16.12 4.19 -22.96
C ASN A 261 17.17 3.45 -23.82
N ALA A 262 17.34 3.94 -25.04
CA ALA A 262 18.05 3.30 -26.15
C ALA A 262 19.42 3.91 -26.49
N LEU A 263 19.99 4.75 -25.61
CA LEU A 263 21.29 5.38 -25.84
C LEU A 263 22.45 4.38 -25.70
N ALA A 264 23.29 4.27 -26.74
CA ALA A 264 24.53 3.50 -26.66
C ALA A 264 25.67 4.40 -26.18
N ALA A 265 25.98 4.37 -24.88
CA ALA A 265 27.15 5.03 -24.31
C ALA A 265 28.48 4.64 -25.03
N ALA A 266 28.56 3.40 -25.53
CA ALA A 266 29.66 2.89 -26.35
C ALA A 266 29.82 3.58 -27.73
N LEU A 267 28.81 4.32 -28.20
CA LEU A 267 28.84 5.15 -29.41
C LEU A 267 28.88 6.66 -29.08
N GLY A 268 28.87 7.03 -27.79
CA GLY A 268 28.84 8.43 -27.33
C GLY A 268 27.52 9.13 -27.60
N GLU A 269 26.39 8.44 -27.39
CA GLU A 269 25.06 8.93 -27.77
C GLU A 269 24.31 9.68 -26.65
N SER A 270 23.46 10.62 -27.08
CA SER A 270 22.58 11.48 -26.29
C SER A 270 21.21 11.59 -26.96
N TRP A 271 20.22 12.09 -26.23
CA TRP A 271 18.98 12.64 -26.79
C TRP A 271 19.12 14.15 -26.96
N GLN A 272 18.90 14.67 -28.17
CA GLN A 272 19.04 16.09 -28.50
C GLN A 272 17.74 16.65 -29.09
N ARG A 273 17.25 17.76 -28.51
CA ARG A 273 16.03 18.42 -28.94
C ARG A 273 16.21 19.13 -30.28
N VAL A 274 15.34 18.82 -31.24
CA VAL A 274 15.26 19.42 -32.58
C VAL A 274 13.96 20.16 -32.84
N SER A 275 12.89 19.87 -32.08
CA SER A 275 11.64 20.64 -32.16
C SER A 275 10.94 20.79 -30.80
N ARG A 276 9.79 21.48 -30.80
CA ARG A 276 9.01 21.93 -29.63
C ARG A 276 7.51 21.79 -29.93
N THR A 277 7.10 20.58 -30.28
CA THR A 277 5.72 20.18 -30.62
C THR A 277 4.94 19.72 -29.39
N GLY A 278 5.62 19.29 -28.33
CA GLY A 278 5.01 18.69 -27.14
C GLY A 278 4.85 17.17 -27.21
N ASP A 279 5.42 16.54 -28.24
CA ASP A 279 5.67 15.09 -28.34
C ASP A 279 7.18 14.87 -28.30
N ALA A 280 7.68 14.19 -27.27
CA ALA A 280 9.10 13.92 -27.07
C ALA A 280 9.71 13.13 -28.24
N ARG A 281 8.97 12.19 -28.84
CA ARG A 281 9.46 11.35 -29.95
C ARG A 281 9.61 12.14 -31.26
N ALA A 282 8.83 13.22 -31.42
CA ALA A 282 9.02 14.20 -32.50
C ALA A 282 10.06 15.28 -32.15
N ASP A 283 10.17 15.63 -30.86
CA ASP A 283 10.99 16.74 -30.39
C ASP A 283 12.46 16.39 -30.19
N PHE A 284 12.85 15.13 -29.96
CA PHE A 284 14.24 14.70 -29.77
C PHE A 284 14.72 13.68 -30.80
N VAL A 285 15.99 13.78 -31.20
CA VAL A 285 16.70 12.75 -31.97
C VAL A 285 17.82 12.10 -31.14
N ARG A 286 18.11 10.84 -31.42
CA ARG A 286 19.30 10.16 -30.91
C ARG A 286 20.50 10.55 -31.75
N ALA A 287 21.49 11.18 -31.12
CA ALA A 287 22.66 11.74 -31.79
C ALA A 287 23.93 11.54 -30.98
N ARG A 288 25.10 11.83 -31.57
CA ARG A 288 26.36 11.91 -30.83
C ARG A 288 26.36 13.13 -29.94
N ALA A 289 26.77 12.95 -28.69
CA ALA A 289 26.74 13.98 -27.66
C ALA A 289 27.48 15.26 -28.08
N THR A 290 26.87 16.42 -27.83
CA THR A 290 27.37 17.76 -28.17
C THR A 290 27.50 18.69 -26.94
N PRO A 291 28.04 18.23 -25.78
CA PRO A 291 28.08 19.03 -24.56
C PRO A 291 28.81 20.36 -24.76
N GLY A 292 28.14 21.47 -24.44
CA GLY A 292 28.63 22.84 -24.61
C GLY A 292 28.57 23.35 -26.06
N ALA A 293 27.84 22.68 -26.95
CA ALA A 293 27.67 23.06 -28.35
C ALA A 293 26.19 23.05 -28.76
N ALA A 294 25.91 23.38 -30.04
CA ALA A 294 24.54 23.33 -30.56
C ALA A 294 24.18 21.91 -31.01
N ASN A 295 22.96 21.47 -30.69
CA ASN A 295 22.40 20.18 -31.12
C ASN A 295 22.52 19.96 -32.63
N VAL A 296 22.70 18.71 -33.04
CA VAL A 296 22.53 18.34 -34.46
C VAL A 296 21.06 18.24 -34.84
N THR A 297 20.74 18.53 -36.09
CA THR A 297 19.37 18.50 -36.63
C THR A 297 18.99 17.18 -37.30
N ALA A 298 19.76 16.11 -37.09
CA ALA A 298 19.58 14.80 -37.71
C ALA A 298 20.17 13.68 -36.83
N PRO A 299 19.58 12.47 -36.81
CA PRO A 299 20.02 11.38 -35.95
C PRO A 299 21.35 10.74 -36.39
N ASN A 300 21.96 9.94 -35.50
CA ASN A 300 23.14 9.09 -35.76
C ASN A 300 22.79 7.76 -36.48
N ASP A 301 21.60 7.68 -37.08
CA ASP A 301 20.96 6.46 -37.59
C ASP A 301 20.89 6.46 -39.13
N LEU A 302 21.50 5.48 -39.80
CA LEU A 302 21.54 5.40 -41.27
C LEU A 302 20.24 4.93 -41.92
N ASP A 303 19.33 4.33 -41.14
CA ASP A 303 17.98 3.95 -41.56
C ASP A 303 16.95 5.08 -41.34
N VAL A 304 17.40 6.33 -41.13
CA VAL A 304 16.55 7.54 -41.05
C VAL A 304 17.05 8.66 -41.98
N ASP A 305 16.21 9.10 -42.90
CA ASP A 305 16.41 10.28 -43.74
C ASP A 305 15.53 11.43 -43.19
N PRO A 306 16.10 12.58 -42.76
CA PRO A 306 15.33 13.69 -42.16
C PRO A 306 14.23 14.29 -43.04
N ALA A 307 14.20 14.00 -44.35
CA ALA A 307 13.16 14.44 -45.27
C ALA A 307 12.19 13.32 -45.72
N ARG A 308 12.40 12.07 -45.29
CA ARG A 308 11.58 10.90 -45.70
C ARG A 308 11.15 9.98 -44.54
N GLY A 309 11.71 10.14 -43.34
CA GLY A 309 11.52 9.21 -42.23
C GLY A 309 12.39 7.97 -42.42
N PHE A 310 11.83 6.78 -42.13
CA PHE A 310 12.55 5.51 -42.29
C PHE A 310 13.02 5.28 -43.74
N VAL A 311 14.28 4.88 -43.89
CA VAL A 311 14.88 4.44 -45.15
C VAL A 311 15.58 3.10 -44.96
N ASP A 312 15.69 2.33 -46.04
CA ASP A 312 16.31 1.00 -45.98
C ASP A 312 17.83 1.10 -45.80
N PRO A 313 18.42 0.57 -44.71
CA PRO A 313 19.86 0.67 -44.49
C PRO A 313 20.65 -0.15 -45.54
N PRO A 314 21.94 0.14 -45.75
CA PRO A 314 22.77 -0.59 -46.71
C PRO A 314 22.94 -2.07 -46.37
N VAL A 315 22.92 -2.40 -45.08
CA VAL A 315 22.95 -3.75 -44.52
C VAL A 315 21.86 -3.85 -43.45
N ARG A 316 21.16 -4.99 -43.41
CA ARG A 316 20.22 -5.32 -42.34
C ARG A 316 20.74 -6.47 -41.49
N ILE A 317 20.29 -6.51 -40.25
CA ILE A 317 20.23 -7.76 -39.48
C ILE A 317 19.04 -8.57 -40.04
N ALA A 318 19.32 -9.79 -40.49
CA ALA A 318 18.36 -10.65 -41.20
C ALA A 318 17.71 -11.68 -40.27
N GLU A 319 18.52 -12.33 -39.44
CA GLU A 319 18.11 -13.39 -38.52
C GLU A 319 18.99 -13.36 -37.26
N VAL A 320 18.40 -13.60 -36.08
CA VAL A 320 19.12 -13.72 -34.80
C VAL A 320 18.57 -14.90 -34.00
N ALA A 321 19.49 -15.77 -33.56
CA ALA A 321 19.21 -16.86 -32.63
C ALA A 321 20.11 -16.72 -31.39
N ALA A 322 19.50 -16.70 -30.20
CA ALA A 322 20.21 -16.64 -28.92
C ALA A 322 20.42 -18.02 -28.25
N ALA A 323 19.95 -19.09 -28.91
CA ALA A 323 20.12 -20.49 -28.54
C ALA A 323 19.66 -21.37 -29.72
N GLY A 324 19.85 -22.67 -29.60
CA GLY A 324 19.26 -23.67 -30.49
C GLY A 324 19.11 -25.05 -29.83
N PRO A 325 18.63 -26.07 -30.57
CA PRO A 325 18.15 -27.31 -29.97
C PRO A 325 19.21 -28.13 -29.23
N GLY A 326 20.49 -27.96 -29.59
CA GLY A 326 21.61 -28.70 -28.99
C GLY A 326 22.30 -27.98 -27.82
N SER A 327 22.24 -26.65 -27.74
CA SER A 327 22.97 -25.87 -26.72
C SER A 327 22.44 -24.44 -26.56
N GLY A 328 22.65 -23.85 -25.39
CA GLY A 328 22.56 -22.40 -25.21
C GLY A 328 23.67 -21.64 -25.93
N ASP A 329 24.83 -22.27 -26.15
CA ASP A 329 25.93 -21.71 -26.95
C ASP A 329 25.62 -21.65 -28.46
N ASP A 330 24.48 -22.20 -28.93
CA ASP A 330 24.09 -22.24 -30.35
C ASP A 330 23.52 -20.87 -30.82
N GLU A 331 24.31 -19.82 -30.64
CA GLU A 331 24.00 -18.43 -30.99
C GLU A 331 24.48 -18.09 -32.42
N PHE A 332 23.67 -17.34 -33.18
CA PHE A 332 24.15 -16.64 -34.37
C PHE A 332 23.41 -15.33 -34.65
N VAL A 333 24.08 -14.46 -35.42
CA VAL A 333 23.54 -13.25 -36.05
C VAL A 333 23.84 -13.34 -37.54
N GLU A 334 22.85 -13.07 -38.38
CA GLU A 334 23.04 -13.02 -39.82
C GLU A 334 22.79 -11.61 -40.39
N LEU A 335 23.65 -11.19 -41.33
CA LEU A 335 23.59 -9.90 -42.01
C LEU A 335 23.31 -10.07 -43.51
N VAL A 336 22.56 -9.14 -44.11
CA VAL A 336 22.27 -9.11 -45.56
C VAL A 336 22.40 -7.70 -46.14
N ALA A 337 23.11 -7.55 -47.27
CA ALA A 337 23.17 -6.30 -48.01
C ALA A 337 21.91 -6.10 -48.87
N THR A 338 21.31 -4.91 -48.79
CA THR A 338 19.94 -4.65 -49.28
C THR A 338 19.86 -4.34 -50.77
N THR A 339 20.76 -3.50 -51.28
CA THR A 339 20.62 -2.85 -52.59
C THR A 339 21.92 -2.79 -53.42
N ALA A 340 23.08 -2.64 -52.78
CA ALA A 340 24.38 -2.53 -53.42
C ALA A 340 25.46 -3.28 -52.59
N PRO A 341 26.60 -3.67 -53.19
CA PRO A 341 27.67 -4.33 -52.44
C PRO A 341 28.29 -3.38 -51.42
N VAL A 342 28.36 -3.82 -50.17
CA VAL A 342 28.86 -3.03 -49.03
C VAL A 342 30.23 -3.53 -48.60
N ASP A 343 31.14 -2.61 -48.33
CA ASP A 343 32.40 -2.88 -47.64
C ASP A 343 32.16 -2.71 -46.13
N LEU A 344 32.49 -3.74 -45.35
CA LEU A 344 32.29 -3.79 -43.90
C LEU A 344 33.60 -3.53 -43.13
N SER A 345 34.70 -3.21 -43.80
CA SER A 345 36.01 -3.01 -43.15
C SER A 345 35.91 -2.06 -41.96
N GLY A 346 36.27 -2.51 -40.76
CA GLY A 346 36.21 -1.72 -39.52
C GLY A 346 34.82 -1.56 -38.90
N TRP A 347 33.74 -2.04 -39.55
CA TRP A 347 32.40 -2.08 -38.97
C TRP A 347 32.36 -3.00 -37.75
N ARG A 348 31.41 -2.74 -36.85
CA ARG A 348 31.31 -3.39 -35.53
C ARG A 348 29.94 -4.00 -35.32
N LEU A 349 29.92 -5.28 -34.97
CA LEU A 349 28.76 -5.93 -34.40
C LEU A 349 28.84 -5.82 -32.87
N LEU A 350 27.82 -5.22 -32.28
CA LEU A 350 27.69 -4.98 -30.84
C LEU A 350 26.53 -5.83 -30.30
N THR A 351 26.66 -6.37 -29.09
CA THR A 351 25.57 -7.10 -28.42
C THR A 351 25.18 -6.42 -27.11
N CYS A 352 23.92 -6.58 -26.75
CA CYS A 352 23.33 -6.14 -25.48
C CYS A 352 22.86 -7.37 -24.70
N GLY A 353 23.13 -7.41 -23.39
CA GLY A 353 22.56 -8.42 -22.48
C GLY A 353 21.18 -8.01 -21.92
N PRO A 354 20.67 -8.71 -20.89
CA PRO A 354 19.32 -8.48 -20.33
C PRO A 354 19.09 -7.09 -19.75
N THR A 355 20.15 -6.36 -19.41
CA THR A 355 20.09 -4.96 -18.95
C THR A 355 20.02 -3.95 -20.09
N GLY A 356 19.94 -4.41 -21.34
CA GLY A 356 19.84 -3.55 -22.51
C GLY A 356 21.11 -2.74 -22.84
N ARG A 357 22.25 -2.99 -22.20
CA ARG A 357 23.47 -2.16 -22.38
C ARG A 357 24.53 -2.80 -23.28
N VAL A 358 25.14 -2.00 -24.14
CA VAL A 358 26.35 -2.34 -24.92
C VAL A 358 27.62 -2.18 -24.04
N PRO A 359 28.55 -3.14 -24.00
CA PRO A 359 29.86 -2.97 -23.38
C PRO A 359 30.74 -1.97 -24.13
N ALA A 360 31.21 -0.92 -23.45
CA ALA A 360 32.01 0.15 -24.07
C ALA A 360 33.40 -0.29 -24.58
N ASP A 361 33.94 -1.42 -24.10
CA ASP A 361 35.28 -1.91 -24.45
C ASP A 361 35.29 -3.13 -25.38
N ARG A 362 34.12 -3.72 -25.73
CA ARG A 362 34.03 -5.04 -26.38
C ARG A 362 32.90 -5.14 -27.41
N PRO A 363 33.19 -4.89 -28.71
CA PRO A 363 32.35 -5.40 -29.79
C PRO A 363 32.37 -6.94 -29.81
N ALA A 364 31.27 -7.56 -30.24
CA ALA A 364 31.17 -9.00 -30.45
C ALA A 364 31.95 -9.44 -31.71
N THR A 365 31.98 -8.62 -32.75
CA THR A 365 33.02 -8.70 -33.79
C THR A 365 33.36 -7.33 -34.38
N VAL A 366 34.57 -7.20 -34.89
CA VAL A 366 35.00 -6.13 -35.79
C VAL A 366 35.34 -6.79 -37.11
N PHE A 367 34.80 -6.31 -38.22
CA PHE A 367 35.02 -6.93 -39.53
C PHE A 367 36.39 -6.53 -40.11
N ASP A 368 37.17 -7.51 -40.55
CA ASP A 368 38.53 -7.34 -41.07
C ASP A 368 38.58 -6.54 -42.38
N ASP A 369 39.73 -5.91 -42.65
CA ASP A 369 40.01 -5.17 -43.89
C ASP A 369 39.71 -6.01 -45.15
N GLY A 370 38.81 -5.50 -45.99
CA GLY A 370 38.35 -6.14 -47.22
C GLY A 370 37.13 -7.06 -47.07
N THR A 371 36.48 -7.10 -45.91
CA THR A 371 35.24 -7.87 -45.70
C THR A 371 34.10 -7.25 -46.52
N ARG A 372 33.59 -7.96 -47.53
CA ARG A 372 32.58 -7.43 -48.47
C ARG A 372 31.30 -8.27 -48.55
N LEU A 373 30.15 -7.60 -48.44
CA LEU A 373 28.83 -8.21 -48.53
C LEU A 373 28.13 -7.81 -49.83
N GLU A 374 27.93 -8.78 -50.73
CA GLU A 374 27.22 -8.56 -52.00
C GLU A 374 25.68 -8.60 -51.79
N PRO A 375 24.87 -7.91 -52.62
CA PRO A 375 23.42 -7.87 -52.45
C PRO A 375 22.78 -9.25 -52.42
N GLY A 376 21.96 -9.51 -51.41
CA GLY A 376 21.30 -10.81 -51.22
C GLY A 376 22.22 -11.97 -50.84
N ARG A 377 23.56 -11.79 -50.75
CA ARG A 377 24.40 -12.69 -49.96
C ARG A 377 24.07 -12.45 -48.49
N ARG A 378 24.00 -13.55 -47.76
CA ARG A 378 23.95 -13.58 -46.30
C ARG A 378 25.33 -13.84 -45.73
N LEU A 379 25.62 -13.23 -44.58
CA LEU A 379 26.86 -13.39 -43.83
C LEU A 379 26.50 -13.82 -42.41
N VAL A 380 26.87 -15.04 -42.03
CA VAL A 380 26.56 -15.62 -40.73
C VAL A 380 27.73 -15.40 -39.77
N VAL A 381 27.48 -14.68 -38.68
CA VAL A 381 28.40 -14.56 -37.53
C VAL A 381 27.85 -15.47 -36.41
N ALA A 382 28.60 -16.49 -36.02
CA ALA A 382 28.14 -17.49 -35.04
C ALA A 382 29.17 -17.73 -33.93
N THR A 383 28.80 -18.52 -32.92
CA THR A 383 29.76 -19.03 -31.92
C THR A 383 30.53 -20.23 -32.44
N SER A 384 31.56 -20.65 -31.69
CA SER A 384 32.20 -21.96 -31.88
C SER A 384 31.37 -23.15 -31.38
N GLY A 385 30.16 -22.93 -30.88
CA GLY A 385 29.23 -23.95 -30.36
C GLY A 385 27.94 -24.09 -31.18
N ALA A 386 27.76 -23.28 -32.22
CA ALA A 386 26.58 -23.28 -33.06
C ALA A 386 26.60 -24.35 -34.15
N ASP A 387 25.43 -24.94 -34.44
CA ASP A 387 25.26 -25.99 -35.45
C ASP A 387 24.93 -25.39 -36.84
N VAL A 388 25.73 -24.39 -37.24
CA VAL A 388 25.54 -23.61 -38.47
C VAL A 388 26.87 -23.37 -39.20
N GLU A 389 26.86 -23.32 -40.54
CA GLU A 389 27.99 -22.79 -41.29
C GLU A 389 28.09 -21.28 -41.07
N SER A 390 29.30 -20.77 -40.78
CA SER A 390 29.54 -19.35 -40.47
C SER A 390 30.70 -18.76 -41.27
N ASP A 391 30.54 -17.50 -41.69
CA ASP A 391 31.60 -16.70 -42.32
C ASP A 391 32.59 -16.16 -41.27
N ALA A 392 32.12 -15.95 -40.03
CA ALA A 392 32.93 -15.50 -38.91
C ALA A 392 32.51 -16.18 -37.60
N THR A 393 33.48 -16.59 -36.78
CA THR A 393 33.26 -17.26 -35.49
C THR A 393 33.74 -16.38 -34.33
N THR A 394 32.87 -16.10 -33.37
CA THR A 394 33.18 -15.23 -32.20
C THR A 394 32.46 -15.69 -30.92
N ARG A 395 32.24 -14.80 -29.95
CA ARG A 395 31.25 -14.92 -28.88
C ARG A 395 30.24 -13.80 -29.02
N LEU A 396 28.95 -14.12 -29.10
CA LEU A 396 27.90 -13.11 -29.18
C LEU A 396 27.37 -12.80 -27.77
N GLY A 397 27.17 -13.83 -26.93
CA GLY A 397 26.76 -13.67 -25.54
C GLY A 397 25.31 -13.18 -25.42
N LEU A 398 24.43 -13.76 -26.23
CA LEU A 398 23.01 -13.46 -26.30
C LEU A 398 22.28 -14.23 -25.19
N ASP A 399 21.80 -13.52 -24.19
CA ASP A 399 21.10 -14.15 -23.07
C ASP A 399 19.63 -14.39 -23.42
N ALA A 400 19.17 -15.65 -23.32
CA ALA A 400 17.80 -16.02 -23.62
C ALA A 400 16.74 -15.35 -22.70
N ARG A 401 17.14 -14.66 -21.62
CA ARG A 401 16.25 -13.79 -20.81
C ARG A 401 16.00 -12.42 -21.42
N GLY A 402 16.84 -11.99 -22.35
CA GLY A 402 16.81 -10.68 -22.97
C GLY A 402 18.15 -10.35 -23.61
N PHE A 403 18.15 -9.99 -24.88
CA PHE A 403 19.34 -9.73 -25.67
C PHE A 403 19.11 -8.62 -26.69
N GLY A 404 20.18 -8.12 -27.28
CA GLY A 404 20.09 -7.25 -28.45
C GLY A 404 21.33 -7.31 -29.30
N VAL A 405 21.19 -6.84 -30.53
CA VAL A 405 22.23 -6.81 -31.55
C VAL A 405 22.17 -5.46 -32.25
N LEU A 406 23.30 -4.80 -32.39
CA LEU A 406 23.43 -3.50 -33.05
C LEU A 406 24.60 -3.54 -34.02
N LEU A 407 24.34 -3.27 -35.30
CA LEU A 407 25.38 -3.08 -36.30
C LEU A 407 25.72 -1.59 -36.38
N ALA A 408 26.99 -1.26 -36.18
CA ALA A 408 27.53 0.09 -36.34
C ALA A 408 28.64 0.10 -37.39
N ASP A 409 28.77 1.19 -38.14
CA ASP A 409 29.87 1.34 -39.10
C ASP A 409 31.21 1.69 -38.43
N ASP A 410 32.25 1.80 -39.25
CA ASP A 410 33.62 2.16 -38.85
C ASP A 410 33.70 3.56 -38.23
N GLU A 411 32.89 4.50 -38.73
CA GLU A 411 32.74 5.85 -38.18
C GLU A 411 31.96 5.82 -36.85
N GLY A 412 31.03 4.87 -36.69
CA GLY A 412 30.20 4.61 -35.51
C GLY A 412 28.81 5.25 -35.54
N ARG A 413 28.18 5.32 -36.71
CA ARG A 413 26.75 5.52 -36.88
C ARG A 413 26.03 4.18 -36.76
N ARG A 414 24.73 4.19 -36.42
CA ARG A 414 23.90 2.98 -36.38
C ARG A 414 23.48 2.58 -37.79
N VAL A 415 23.57 1.30 -38.11
CA VAL A 415 23.20 0.74 -39.43
C VAL A 415 21.84 0.04 -39.36
N ASP A 416 21.71 -0.96 -38.49
CA ASP A 416 20.48 -1.67 -38.16
C ASP A 416 20.63 -2.28 -36.75
N GLY A 417 19.51 -2.59 -36.09
CA GLY A 417 19.50 -2.97 -34.69
C GLY A 417 18.19 -3.59 -34.24
N MET A 418 18.26 -4.53 -33.29
CA MET A 418 17.11 -5.10 -32.61
C MET A 418 17.43 -5.43 -31.15
N ALA A 419 16.38 -5.50 -30.33
CA ALA A 419 16.43 -6.07 -29.00
C ALA A 419 15.20 -6.93 -28.74
N ALA A 420 15.39 -8.04 -28.03
CA ALA A 420 14.34 -8.87 -27.45
C ALA A 420 14.44 -8.79 -25.93
N SER A 421 13.40 -8.35 -25.23
CA SER A 421 13.41 -8.12 -23.78
C SER A 421 12.00 -8.21 -23.22
N ALA A 422 11.86 -8.71 -21.99
CA ALA A 422 10.56 -8.84 -21.33
C ALA A 422 9.96 -7.48 -20.92
N TYR A 423 10.81 -6.49 -20.60
CA TYR A 423 10.36 -5.18 -20.11
C TYR A 423 11.35 -4.03 -20.36
N GLY A 424 12.63 -4.20 -19.99
CA GLY A 424 13.62 -3.13 -20.12
C GLY A 424 13.95 -2.78 -21.57
N ASP A 425 14.03 -1.48 -21.88
CA ASP A 425 14.56 -0.96 -23.15
C ASP A 425 16.07 -1.23 -23.29
N SER A 426 16.56 -1.15 -24.52
CA SER A 426 17.90 -1.57 -24.90
C SER A 426 18.58 -0.61 -25.85
N ALA A 427 19.84 -0.30 -25.58
CA ALA A 427 20.74 0.43 -26.47
C ALA A 427 20.85 -0.21 -27.87
N CYS A 428 20.55 -1.50 -28.02
CA CYS A 428 20.56 -2.18 -29.31
C CYS A 428 19.28 -2.01 -30.14
N GLN A 429 18.19 -1.46 -29.59
CA GLN A 429 16.95 -1.24 -30.34
C GLN A 429 17.06 0.02 -31.22
N SER A 430 16.50 -0.04 -32.44
CA SER A 430 16.55 1.09 -33.38
C SER A 430 15.39 2.08 -33.23
N GLY A 431 14.21 1.65 -32.78
CA GLY A 431 13.03 2.51 -32.57
C GLY A 431 12.52 2.49 -31.12
N ASP A 432 11.23 2.77 -30.95
CA ASP A 432 10.56 2.69 -29.64
C ASP A 432 10.18 1.23 -29.30
N GLU A 433 9.75 0.48 -30.32
CA GLU A 433 9.40 -0.93 -30.17
C GLU A 433 10.63 -1.84 -30.05
N LYS A 434 10.59 -2.68 -29.02
CA LYS A 434 11.44 -3.87 -28.82
C LYS A 434 10.63 -5.14 -28.98
N LEU A 435 11.30 -6.25 -29.27
CA LEU A 435 10.69 -7.57 -29.42
C LEU A 435 10.47 -8.22 -28.04
N GLY A 436 9.48 -9.10 -27.93
CA GLY A 436 9.33 -9.95 -26.75
C GLY A 436 10.38 -11.08 -26.71
N VAL A 437 10.52 -11.73 -25.56
CA VAL A 437 11.32 -12.95 -25.40
C VAL A 437 10.50 -14.16 -25.85
N LEU A 438 10.27 -14.26 -27.17
CA LEU A 438 9.29 -15.18 -27.78
C LEU A 438 9.89 -16.33 -28.61
N VAL A 439 11.21 -16.54 -28.53
CA VAL A 439 11.94 -17.56 -29.29
C VAL A 439 12.18 -18.80 -28.43
N ASP A 440 11.61 -19.93 -28.80
CA ASP A 440 11.93 -21.22 -28.18
C ASP A 440 13.13 -21.89 -28.89
N GLY A 441 14.30 -21.79 -28.24
CA GLY A 441 15.52 -22.41 -28.75
C GLY A 441 15.44 -23.94 -28.88
N ARG A 442 14.55 -24.62 -28.11
CA ARG A 442 14.42 -26.09 -28.14
C ARG A 442 13.75 -26.59 -29.42
N THR A 443 12.81 -25.83 -30.00
CA THR A 443 12.27 -26.07 -31.35
C THR A 443 13.17 -25.53 -32.47
N GLY A 444 14.24 -24.81 -32.14
CA GLY A 444 15.13 -24.19 -33.11
C GLY A 444 14.49 -22.99 -33.80
N GLU A 445 13.72 -22.21 -33.05
CA GLU A 445 13.18 -20.93 -33.50
C GLU A 445 14.27 -19.83 -33.50
N SER A 446 13.96 -18.71 -34.16
CA SER A 446 14.81 -17.51 -34.26
C SER A 446 13.95 -16.28 -34.57
N TRP A 447 14.46 -15.09 -34.26
CA TRP A 447 13.88 -13.84 -34.75
C TRP A 447 14.35 -13.58 -36.18
N GLN A 448 13.42 -13.59 -37.14
CA GLN A 448 13.68 -13.39 -38.56
C GLN A 448 12.98 -12.12 -39.06
N ARG A 449 13.71 -11.28 -39.79
CA ARG A 449 13.18 -10.03 -40.37
C ARG A 449 12.32 -10.33 -41.60
N VAL A 450 11.03 -10.00 -41.56
CA VAL A 450 10.06 -10.30 -42.64
C VAL A 450 9.89 -9.17 -43.66
N GLY A 451 10.34 -7.95 -43.34
CA GLY A 451 10.14 -6.79 -44.22
C GLY A 451 11.09 -5.61 -43.98
N PRO A 452 11.00 -4.56 -44.83
CA PRO A 452 11.51 -3.24 -44.51
C PRO A 452 10.74 -2.63 -43.33
N GLY A 453 11.41 -1.92 -42.44
CA GLY A 453 10.79 -1.20 -41.32
C GLY A 453 11.60 -1.24 -40.02
N ARG A 454 11.08 -0.53 -39.02
CA ARG A 454 11.49 -0.60 -37.60
C ARG A 454 10.37 -1.27 -36.79
N GLY A 455 10.69 -1.65 -35.55
CA GLY A 455 9.73 -2.19 -34.59
C GLY A 455 9.32 -3.65 -34.83
N SER A 456 8.39 -4.13 -34.01
CA SER A 456 7.97 -5.53 -33.91
C SER A 456 7.44 -6.09 -35.22
N THR A 457 6.64 -5.30 -35.95
CA THR A 457 6.01 -5.69 -37.23
C THR A 457 7.00 -6.00 -38.36
N ALA A 458 8.27 -5.59 -38.23
CA ALA A 458 9.33 -5.93 -39.17
C ALA A 458 9.94 -7.33 -38.93
N TRP A 459 9.58 -8.01 -37.84
CA TRP A 459 10.14 -9.29 -37.38
C TRP A 459 9.06 -10.34 -37.17
N SER A 460 9.45 -11.62 -37.23
CA SER A 460 8.62 -12.75 -36.82
C SER A 460 9.49 -13.85 -36.20
N VAL A 461 8.94 -14.62 -35.27
CA VAL A 461 9.56 -15.86 -34.82
C VAL A 461 9.26 -16.97 -35.84
N ALA A 462 10.29 -17.72 -36.24
CA ALA A 462 10.16 -18.87 -37.13
C ALA A 462 11.33 -19.86 -36.96
N PRO A 463 11.20 -21.12 -37.43
CA PRO A 463 12.31 -22.08 -37.47
C PRO A 463 13.52 -21.54 -38.25
N ARG A 464 14.73 -21.73 -37.69
CA ARG A 464 16.01 -21.15 -38.13
C ARG A 464 16.32 -21.36 -39.62
N THR A 465 16.84 -20.32 -40.29
CA THR A 465 17.18 -20.29 -41.72
C THR A 465 18.62 -19.82 -42.05
N PRO A 466 19.67 -20.21 -41.29
CA PRO A 466 21.05 -19.74 -41.53
C PRO A 466 21.53 -20.04 -42.96
N GLY A 467 22.06 -19.01 -43.63
CA GLY A 467 22.50 -19.04 -45.02
C GLY A 467 21.36 -19.09 -46.06
N ALA A 468 20.10 -19.16 -45.63
CA ALA A 468 18.91 -19.32 -46.48
C ALA A 468 17.98 -18.09 -46.39
N VAL A 469 16.91 -18.05 -47.20
CA VAL A 469 15.95 -16.94 -47.14
C VAL A 469 14.98 -17.15 -45.97
N ASN A 470 14.85 -16.14 -45.12
CA ASN A 470 13.89 -16.06 -44.01
C ASN A 470 12.50 -16.60 -44.37
N ALA A 471 11.86 -17.23 -43.38
CA ALA A 471 10.44 -17.51 -43.43
C ALA A 471 9.62 -16.21 -43.59
N THR A 472 8.53 -16.29 -44.34
CA THR A 472 7.55 -15.20 -44.54
C THR A 472 6.23 -15.45 -43.80
N THR A 473 6.24 -16.40 -42.85
CA THR A 473 5.08 -16.79 -42.05
C THR A 473 5.56 -17.06 -40.63
N ALA A 474 5.06 -16.29 -39.67
CA ALA A 474 5.32 -16.49 -38.25
C ALA A 474 4.91 -17.90 -37.79
N ARG A 475 5.74 -18.50 -36.95
CA ARG A 475 5.54 -19.78 -36.26
C ARG A 475 6.33 -19.76 -34.95
N SER A 476 5.85 -19.02 -33.95
CA SER A 476 6.25 -19.24 -32.56
C SER A 476 5.34 -20.27 -31.91
N ILE A 477 5.89 -21.13 -31.07
CA ILE A 477 5.12 -21.95 -30.14
C ILE A 477 4.36 -21.15 -29.06
N LEU A 478 4.65 -19.85 -28.92
CA LEU A 478 3.90 -18.91 -28.07
C LEU A 478 2.68 -18.29 -28.78
N ASP A 479 2.67 -18.23 -30.12
CA ASP A 479 1.51 -17.75 -30.90
C ASP A 479 0.40 -18.81 -31.00
N ASP A 480 0.74 -20.09 -30.75
CA ASP A 480 -0.17 -21.23 -30.68
C ASP A 480 -1.03 -21.18 -29.40
N GLY A 481 -2.02 -20.28 -29.41
CA GLY A 481 -2.97 -20.07 -28.33
C GLY A 481 -3.68 -21.37 -27.91
N PHE A 482 -3.63 -21.68 -26.62
CA PHE A 482 -4.11 -22.93 -26.07
C PHE A 482 -5.54 -22.82 -25.51
N ALA A 483 -6.36 -23.84 -25.77
CA ALA A 483 -7.68 -24.00 -25.16
C ALA A 483 -7.91 -25.48 -24.84
N TYR A 484 -8.50 -25.78 -23.68
CA TYR A 484 -8.88 -27.14 -23.34
C TYR A 484 -10.04 -27.65 -24.21
N PRO A 485 -10.09 -28.95 -24.54
CA PRO A 485 -11.35 -29.58 -24.93
C PRO A 485 -12.36 -29.52 -23.77
N SER A 486 -13.66 -29.63 -24.08
CA SER A 486 -14.75 -29.54 -23.08
C SER A 486 -14.70 -30.59 -21.96
N ALA A 487 -13.91 -31.64 -22.15
CA ALA A 487 -13.45 -32.55 -21.10
C ALA A 487 -12.01 -32.97 -21.50
N PRO A 488 -10.97 -32.54 -20.78
CA PRO A 488 -9.59 -32.97 -21.04
C PRO A 488 -9.30 -34.30 -20.32
N ASP A 489 -8.75 -35.28 -21.05
CA ASP A 489 -8.43 -36.58 -20.47
C ASP A 489 -7.22 -36.51 -19.53
N VAL A 490 -6.02 -36.25 -20.03
CA VAL A 490 -4.80 -36.17 -19.21
C VAL A 490 -4.35 -34.72 -19.04
N VAL A 491 -4.18 -34.30 -17.79
CA VAL A 491 -3.78 -32.93 -17.40
C VAL A 491 -2.79 -32.94 -16.23
N ILE A 492 -2.09 -31.83 -16.03
CA ILE A 492 -1.29 -31.55 -14.83
C ILE A 492 -2.27 -31.26 -13.68
N THR A 493 -2.19 -32.01 -12.58
CA THR A 493 -3.06 -31.85 -11.40
C THR A 493 -2.40 -31.14 -10.23
N GLU A 494 -1.10 -31.37 -9.99
CA GLU A 494 -0.37 -30.81 -8.85
C GLU A 494 1.08 -30.45 -9.21
N LEU A 495 1.57 -29.32 -8.71
CA LEU A 495 2.95 -28.84 -8.90
C LEU A 495 3.53 -28.32 -7.58
N ALA A 496 4.72 -28.82 -7.23
CA ALA A 496 5.47 -28.42 -6.04
C ALA A 496 6.89 -27.98 -6.42
N THR A 497 7.38 -26.90 -5.79
CA THR A 497 8.55 -26.13 -6.25
C THR A 497 9.64 -25.96 -5.19
N ASP A 498 9.65 -26.80 -4.15
CA ASP A 498 10.39 -26.49 -2.92
C ASP A 498 11.92 -26.44 -3.11
N PRO A 499 12.58 -25.43 -2.51
CA PRO A 499 14.01 -25.24 -2.62
C PRO A 499 14.79 -26.29 -1.80
N ALA A 500 16.10 -26.37 -2.02
CA ALA A 500 16.95 -27.39 -1.39
C ALA A 500 17.31 -27.08 0.08
N ASP A 501 17.07 -25.85 0.52
CA ASP A 501 17.51 -25.25 1.78
C ASP A 501 16.33 -24.86 2.70
N LEU A 502 15.27 -25.66 2.68
CA LEU A 502 14.23 -25.64 3.72
C LEU A 502 14.80 -26.00 5.11
N PRO A 503 14.26 -25.46 6.23
CA PRO A 503 14.77 -25.75 7.57
C PRO A 503 14.53 -27.18 8.03
N ALA A 504 15.23 -27.57 9.10
CA ALA A 504 15.12 -28.90 9.68
C ALA A 504 13.71 -29.16 10.25
N GLY A 505 13.01 -30.14 9.68
CA GLY A 505 11.64 -30.52 10.06
C GLY A 505 10.62 -30.29 8.95
N TYR A 506 10.94 -29.43 7.98
CA TYR A 506 10.17 -29.24 6.76
C TYR A 506 10.48 -30.36 5.76
N GLU A 507 9.45 -30.84 5.06
CA GLU A 507 9.61 -31.80 3.96
C GLU A 507 9.68 -31.05 2.63
N ARG A 508 10.68 -31.38 1.81
CA ARG A 508 10.87 -30.79 0.48
C ARG A 508 10.03 -31.49 -0.58
N ARG A 509 9.05 -30.78 -1.13
CA ARG A 509 8.18 -31.21 -2.23
C ARG A 509 8.59 -30.51 -3.53
N ASN A 510 9.27 -31.23 -4.41
CA ASN A 510 9.67 -30.72 -5.71
C ASN A 510 9.32 -31.78 -6.76
N PHE A 511 8.12 -31.66 -7.34
CA PHE A 511 7.50 -32.67 -8.19
C PHE A 511 6.38 -32.06 -9.04
N VAL A 512 5.95 -32.82 -10.06
CA VAL A 512 4.71 -32.57 -10.81
C VAL A 512 3.92 -33.86 -10.96
N GLU A 513 2.60 -33.76 -10.85
CA GLU A 513 1.65 -34.84 -11.10
C GLU A 513 0.83 -34.58 -12.36
N LEU A 514 0.67 -35.63 -13.17
CA LEU A 514 -0.36 -35.73 -14.20
C LEU A 514 -1.47 -36.68 -13.72
N ALA A 515 -2.71 -36.45 -14.12
CA ALA A 515 -3.80 -37.40 -13.90
C ALA A 515 -4.69 -37.55 -15.13
N ASN A 516 -5.25 -38.75 -15.31
CA ASN A 516 -6.31 -39.00 -16.29
C ASN A 516 -7.69 -38.79 -15.64
N LEU A 517 -8.34 -37.67 -15.99
CA LEU A 517 -9.68 -37.27 -15.57
C LEU A 517 -10.78 -37.76 -16.53
N GLY A 518 -10.41 -38.33 -17.68
CA GLY A 518 -11.31 -38.90 -18.68
C GLY A 518 -11.94 -40.22 -18.24
N ASP A 519 -12.94 -40.69 -19.00
CA ASP A 519 -13.66 -41.96 -18.73
C ASP A 519 -13.05 -43.19 -19.43
N THR A 520 -12.00 -43.00 -20.23
CA THR A 520 -11.25 -44.07 -20.91
C THR A 520 -9.76 -44.07 -20.54
N ALA A 521 -9.08 -45.19 -20.79
CA ALA A 521 -7.64 -45.31 -20.51
C ALA A 521 -6.79 -44.72 -21.65
N VAL A 522 -5.84 -43.85 -21.32
CA VAL A 522 -5.01 -43.10 -22.28
C VAL A 522 -3.60 -43.67 -22.32
N ASP A 523 -3.11 -44.00 -23.52
CA ASP A 523 -1.71 -44.36 -23.75
C ASP A 523 -0.84 -43.08 -23.76
N VAL A 524 0.02 -42.96 -22.75
CA VAL A 524 0.94 -41.84 -22.56
C VAL A 524 2.37 -42.18 -22.98
N SER A 525 2.57 -43.34 -23.62
CA SER A 525 3.87 -43.80 -24.13
C SER A 525 4.56 -42.76 -25.02
N GLY A 526 5.77 -42.33 -24.65
CA GLY A 526 6.57 -41.40 -25.44
C GLY A 526 6.11 -39.94 -25.40
N TRP A 527 5.15 -39.60 -24.54
CA TRP A 527 4.83 -38.19 -24.23
C TRP A 527 6.04 -37.52 -23.56
N GLN A 528 6.21 -36.21 -23.75
CA GLN A 528 7.30 -35.44 -23.15
C GLN A 528 6.79 -34.43 -22.13
N LEU A 529 7.44 -34.42 -20.97
CA LEU A 529 7.32 -33.40 -19.94
C LEU A 529 8.60 -32.55 -19.92
N VAL A 530 8.48 -31.27 -20.26
CA VAL A 530 9.61 -30.33 -20.35
C VAL A 530 9.44 -29.21 -19.33
N ARG A 531 10.45 -28.99 -18.50
CA ARG A 531 10.49 -27.89 -17.53
C ARG A 531 10.74 -26.55 -18.24
N CYS A 532 9.99 -25.51 -17.90
CA CYS A 532 10.40 -24.12 -18.14
C CYS A 532 11.25 -23.59 -16.99
N THR A 533 12.34 -22.91 -17.35
CA THR A 533 13.35 -22.35 -16.43
C THR A 533 12.86 -21.05 -15.78
N ALA A 534 13.57 -20.52 -14.78
CA ALA A 534 13.26 -19.21 -14.19
C ALA A 534 13.32 -18.03 -15.20
N ALA A 535 13.90 -18.25 -16.39
CA ALA A 535 13.91 -17.32 -17.51
C ALA A 535 12.61 -17.31 -18.34
N GLY A 536 11.62 -18.15 -18.03
CA GLY A 536 10.42 -18.35 -18.85
C GLY A 536 10.61 -19.39 -19.96
N ALA A 537 11.78 -19.43 -20.61
CA ALA A 537 12.09 -20.37 -21.69
C ALA A 537 12.11 -21.85 -21.24
N ARG A 538 11.71 -22.77 -22.14
CA ARG A 538 11.85 -24.23 -21.94
C ARG A 538 13.32 -24.62 -21.81
N ALA A 539 13.61 -25.61 -20.98
CA ALA A 539 14.94 -26.17 -20.85
C ALA A 539 15.39 -26.81 -22.19
N LEU A 540 16.53 -26.36 -22.72
CA LEU A 540 17.09 -26.87 -23.97
C LEU A 540 17.52 -28.34 -23.80
N SER A 541 18.28 -28.62 -22.73
CA SER A 541 18.62 -29.97 -22.27
C SER A 541 17.63 -30.49 -21.23
N GLY A 542 17.43 -31.81 -21.19
CA GLY A 542 16.58 -32.49 -20.20
C GLY A 542 15.09 -32.53 -20.58
N GLY A 543 14.26 -32.92 -19.61
CA GLY A 543 12.85 -33.24 -19.77
C GLY A 543 12.61 -34.75 -19.87
N GLU A 544 11.53 -35.22 -19.25
CA GLU A 544 11.20 -36.63 -19.13
C GLU A 544 10.40 -37.13 -20.33
N THR A 545 10.75 -38.32 -20.82
CA THR A 545 9.95 -39.05 -21.81
C THR A 545 9.24 -40.19 -21.11
N ILE A 546 7.91 -40.15 -21.06
CA ILE A 546 7.11 -41.15 -20.35
C ILE A 546 7.35 -42.54 -20.98
N PRO A 547 7.69 -43.59 -20.19
CA PRO A 547 8.12 -44.87 -20.74
C PRO A 547 7.12 -45.52 -21.71
N HIS A 548 7.63 -46.21 -22.74
CA HIS A 548 6.79 -46.99 -23.64
C HIS A 548 6.08 -48.13 -22.90
N GLY A 549 4.76 -48.21 -23.06
CA GLY A 549 3.88 -49.14 -22.34
C GLY A 549 3.13 -48.50 -21.16
N THR A 550 3.36 -47.21 -20.85
CA THR A 550 2.62 -46.50 -19.79
C THR A 550 1.23 -46.12 -20.28
N THR A 551 0.20 -46.56 -19.58
CA THR A 551 -1.21 -46.24 -19.88
C THR A 551 -1.92 -45.84 -18.60
N LEU A 552 -2.51 -44.65 -18.58
CA LEU A 552 -3.24 -44.14 -17.41
C LEU A 552 -4.72 -44.53 -17.51
N ALA A 553 -5.20 -45.33 -16.57
CA ALA A 553 -6.63 -45.60 -16.42
C ALA A 553 -7.38 -44.36 -15.88
N PRO A 554 -8.71 -44.27 -16.02
CA PRO A 554 -9.52 -43.23 -15.38
C PRO A 554 -9.22 -43.10 -13.88
N GLY A 555 -8.89 -41.90 -13.43
CA GLY A 555 -8.48 -41.60 -12.05
C GLY A 555 -7.07 -42.08 -11.67
N ALA A 556 -6.24 -42.54 -12.61
CA ALA A 556 -4.84 -42.86 -12.36
C ALA A 556 -3.94 -41.63 -12.55
N THR A 557 -2.94 -41.51 -11.67
CA THR A 557 -1.91 -40.47 -11.72
C THR A 557 -0.63 -40.98 -12.39
N TRP A 558 0.26 -40.05 -12.73
CA TRP A 558 1.67 -40.28 -13.05
C TRP A 558 2.49 -39.14 -12.47
N THR A 559 3.49 -39.46 -11.64
CA THR A 559 4.23 -38.45 -10.87
C THR A 559 5.72 -38.43 -11.24
N ALA A 560 6.26 -37.24 -11.48
CA ALA A 560 7.69 -36.99 -11.66
C ALA A 560 8.24 -36.20 -10.47
N ALA A 561 9.13 -36.80 -9.66
CA ALA A 561 9.63 -36.19 -8.42
C ALA A 561 11.16 -36.06 -8.40
N LEU A 562 11.67 -34.98 -7.81
CA LEU A 562 13.11 -34.69 -7.74
C LEU A 562 13.86 -35.68 -6.85
N VAL A 563 15.01 -36.16 -7.31
CA VAL A 563 15.93 -37.03 -6.58
C VAL A 563 16.25 -36.48 -5.18
N GLY A 564 16.13 -37.34 -4.17
CA GLY A 564 16.37 -36.98 -2.76
C GLY A 564 15.18 -36.32 -2.04
N THR A 565 14.07 -36.02 -2.72
CA THR A 565 12.80 -35.75 -2.03
C THR A 565 12.17 -37.04 -1.48
N PRO A 566 11.32 -37.01 -0.45
CA PRO A 566 10.68 -38.23 0.06
C PRO A 566 9.77 -38.92 -0.98
N LEU A 567 9.10 -38.13 -1.82
CA LEU A 567 8.20 -38.63 -2.87
C LEU A 567 8.94 -39.40 -3.98
N ALA A 568 10.23 -39.14 -4.21
CA ALA A 568 11.04 -39.87 -5.20
C ALA A 568 11.15 -41.39 -4.91
N GLY A 569 10.82 -41.85 -3.70
CA GLY A 569 10.72 -43.29 -3.40
C GLY A 569 9.42 -43.96 -3.88
N ALA A 570 8.44 -43.19 -4.34
CA ALA A 570 7.10 -43.65 -4.74
C ALA A 570 6.61 -43.10 -6.09
N ALA A 571 7.29 -42.10 -6.67
CA ALA A 571 7.00 -41.53 -7.98
C ALA A 571 7.30 -42.50 -9.14
N ASP A 572 6.57 -42.36 -10.25
CA ASP A 572 6.76 -43.16 -11.47
C ASP A 572 8.08 -42.87 -12.19
N VAL A 573 8.59 -41.63 -12.06
CA VAL A 573 9.93 -41.25 -12.49
C VAL A 573 10.62 -40.36 -11.45
N VAL A 574 11.93 -40.54 -11.31
CA VAL A 574 12.80 -39.71 -10.48
C VAL A 574 13.64 -38.84 -11.40
N VAL A 575 13.55 -37.53 -11.24
CA VAL A 575 14.26 -36.54 -12.06
C VAL A 575 15.50 -36.01 -11.32
N ASP A 576 16.60 -35.76 -12.03
CA ASP A 576 17.84 -35.25 -11.42
C ASP A 576 17.82 -33.72 -11.19
N GLU A 577 16.97 -32.98 -11.91
CA GLU A 577 16.87 -31.52 -11.85
C GLU A 577 15.45 -31.03 -11.52
N GLY A 578 15.34 -30.19 -10.49
CA GLY A 578 14.05 -29.74 -9.97
C GLY A 578 13.43 -28.53 -10.68
N PHE A 579 12.25 -28.17 -10.20
CA PHE A 579 11.56 -26.91 -10.45
C PHE A 579 12.19 -25.80 -9.58
N ASP A 580 12.48 -24.62 -10.16
CA ASP A 580 13.12 -23.50 -9.45
C ASP A 580 12.05 -22.69 -8.69
N PHE A 581 12.28 -22.47 -7.40
CA PHE A 581 11.35 -21.75 -6.52
C PHE A 581 11.21 -20.26 -6.88
N ARG A 582 12.09 -19.70 -7.73
CA ARG A 582 12.10 -18.28 -8.14
C ARG A 582 11.44 -18.03 -9.51
N GLY A 583 10.69 -19.03 -9.98
CA GLY A 583 9.94 -19.04 -11.23
C GLY A 583 10.24 -20.29 -12.04
N THR A 584 9.22 -20.95 -12.56
CA THR A 584 9.34 -22.20 -13.32
C THR A 584 8.04 -22.52 -14.06
N GLY A 585 8.02 -23.59 -14.84
CA GLY A 585 6.78 -24.07 -15.45
C GLY A 585 6.93 -25.49 -15.95
N VAL A 586 5.82 -26.06 -16.40
CA VAL A 586 5.74 -27.40 -16.99
C VAL A 586 5.04 -27.31 -18.34
N TRP A 587 5.65 -27.88 -19.37
CA TRP A 587 5.07 -28.11 -20.68
C TRP A 587 4.86 -29.61 -20.86
N LEU A 588 3.61 -30.03 -21.11
CA LEU A 588 3.26 -31.41 -21.44
C LEU A 588 2.87 -31.51 -22.92
N SER A 589 3.49 -32.43 -23.64
CA SER A 589 3.15 -32.73 -25.04
C SER A 589 3.05 -34.23 -25.31
N ASP A 590 2.14 -34.61 -26.21
CA ASP A 590 1.98 -35.99 -26.64
C ASP A 590 3.17 -36.48 -27.49
N ALA A 591 3.17 -37.77 -27.84
CA ALA A 591 4.24 -38.39 -28.64
C ALA A 591 4.37 -37.85 -30.08
N SER A 592 3.50 -36.92 -30.53
CA SER A 592 3.65 -36.17 -31.78
C SER A 592 4.26 -34.76 -31.59
N GLY A 593 4.49 -34.34 -30.34
CA GLY A 593 5.02 -33.03 -29.97
C GLY A 593 3.94 -31.95 -29.74
N ARG A 594 2.65 -32.30 -29.88
CA ARG A 594 1.53 -31.37 -29.68
C ARG A 594 1.30 -31.10 -28.19
N ARG A 595 1.13 -29.82 -27.81
CA ARG A 595 0.75 -29.37 -26.46
C ARG A 595 -0.52 -30.09 -25.98
N VAL A 596 -0.46 -30.71 -24.81
CA VAL A 596 -1.61 -31.35 -24.14
C VAL A 596 -2.06 -30.50 -22.96
N ASP A 597 -1.10 -30.05 -22.15
CA ASP A 597 -1.33 -29.15 -21.02
C ASP A 597 -0.05 -28.37 -20.70
N SER A 598 -0.17 -27.30 -19.92
CA SER A 598 0.97 -26.60 -19.33
C SER A 598 0.56 -25.79 -18.10
N VAL A 599 1.55 -25.36 -17.32
CA VAL A 599 1.38 -24.36 -16.25
C VAL A 599 2.64 -23.51 -16.09
N GLY A 600 2.48 -22.19 -15.99
CA GLY A 600 3.53 -21.24 -15.65
C GLY A 600 3.42 -20.73 -14.21
N VAL A 601 4.55 -20.63 -13.51
CA VAL A 601 4.70 -20.05 -12.17
C VAL A 601 5.74 -18.93 -12.31
N TYR A 602 5.31 -17.71 -12.60
CA TYR A 602 6.23 -16.63 -13.00
C TYR A 602 5.94 -15.26 -12.41
N ARG A 603 4.72 -14.96 -11.96
CA ARG A 603 4.40 -13.71 -11.25
C ARG A 603 5.17 -13.73 -9.93
N ALA A 604 6.34 -13.11 -9.95
CA ALA A 604 7.09 -12.80 -8.75
C ALA A 604 6.66 -11.40 -8.29
N ASN A 605 6.16 -11.32 -7.07
CA ASN A 605 5.86 -10.07 -6.38
C ASN A 605 6.77 -10.00 -5.14
N GLU A 606 7.60 -8.97 -5.08
CA GLU A 606 8.42 -8.61 -3.92
C GLU A 606 8.39 -7.08 -3.78
N MET A 607 7.84 -6.58 -2.67
CA MET A 607 7.60 -5.15 -2.49
C MET A 607 6.81 -4.58 -3.68
N ASP A 608 7.25 -3.47 -4.26
CA ASP A 608 6.61 -2.83 -5.41
C ASP A 608 6.93 -3.51 -6.76
N PHE A 609 7.74 -4.58 -6.77
CA PHE A 609 8.28 -5.17 -8.01
C PHE A 609 7.46 -6.40 -8.44
N SER A 610 6.43 -6.16 -9.25
CA SER A 610 5.74 -7.22 -10.00
C SER A 610 6.50 -7.55 -11.27
N VAL A 611 6.79 -8.84 -11.50
CA VAL A 611 7.36 -9.31 -12.76
C VAL A 611 6.60 -10.54 -13.24
N GLU A 612 5.58 -10.33 -14.08
CA GLU A 612 5.06 -11.37 -14.97
C GLU A 612 6.09 -11.67 -16.07
N ARG A 613 6.19 -12.92 -16.55
CA ARG A 613 7.20 -13.31 -17.55
C ARG A 613 6.57 -14.11 -18.69
N PRO A 614 6.74 -13.69 -19.96
CA PRO A 614 6.39 -14.52 -21.11
C PRO A 614 7.06 -15.90 -21.03
N SER A 615 6.26 -16.96 -21.14
CA SER A 615 6.73 -18.35 -21.13
C SER A 615 5.79 -19.23 -21.94
N PRO A 616 6.29 -20.15 -22.79
CA PRO A 616 5.45 -21.13 -23.47
C PRO A 616 4.78 -22.11 -22.50
N CYS A 617 5.24 -22.23 -21.25
CA CYS A 617 4.55 -22.99 -20.22
C CYS A 617 3.32 -22.26 -19.66
N THR A 618 3.24 -20.93 -19.77
CA THR A 618 2.08 -20.16 -19.31
C THR A 618 0.93 -20.28 -20.31
N LYS A 619 -0.32 -20.25 -19.83
CA LYS A 619 -1.54 -20.24 -20.67
C LYS A 619 -2.22 -18.87 -20.74
N GLY A 620 -2.16 -18.09 -19.65
CA GLY A 620 -2.70 -16.73 -19.55
C GLY A 620 -1.80 -15.81 -18.72
N LEU A 621 -2.28 -15.34 -17.57
CA LEU A 621 -1.44 -14.94 -16.44
C LEU A 621 -0.87 -16.19 -15.76
N SER A 622 0.33 -16.10 -15.18
CA SER A 622 0.96 -17.20 -14.46
C SER A 622 0.53 -17.27 -12.98
N LEU A 623 0.97 -18.30 -12.25
CA LEU A 623 0.73 -18.41 -10.79
C LEU A 623 1.67 -17.47 -10.00
N VAL A 624 1.24 -17.03 -8.79
CA VAL A 624 2.13 -16.27 -7.90
C VAL A 624 3.24 -17.22 -7.42
N THR A 625 4.49 -16.81 -7.56
CA THR A 625 5.64 -17.71 -7.35
C THR A 625 5.78 -18.17 -5.88
N PHE A 626 5.20 -17.41 -4.96
CA PHE A 626 5.33 -17.59 -3.50
C PHE A 626 3.99 -17.85 -2.80
N GLU A 627 2.91 -18.09 -3.57
CA GLU A 627 1.57 -18.41 -3.08
C GLU A 627 1.55 -19.54 -2.03
N PRO A 628 2.21 -20.71 -2.26
CA PRO A 628 2.03 -21.88 -1.39
C PRO A 628 2.77 -21.74 -0.06
N ASP A 629 2.04 -21.90 1.04
CA ASP A 629 2.63 -22.00 2.38
C ASP A 629 3.30 -23.38 2.57
N ARG A 630 4.62 -23.37 2.52
CA ARG A 630 5.47 -24.57 2.64
C ARG A 630 5.61 -25.05 4.09
N ALA A 631 5.22 -24.25 5.09
CA ALA A 631 5.03 -24.69 6.48
C ALA A 631 3.71 -25.47 6.64
N ARG A 632 2.64 -25.04 5.95
CA ARG A 632 1.36 -25.76 5.81
C ARG A 632 1.41 -26.96 4.85
N ALA A 633 2.57 -27.21 4.23
CA ALA A 633 2.80 -28.28 3.25
C ALA A 633 2.01 -28.11 1.94
N GLU A 634 1.81 -26.88 1.50
CA GLU A 634 0.99 -26.55 0.33
C GLU A 634 1.73 -26.65 -1.00
N THR A 635 0.92 -26.73 -2.06
CA THR A 635 1.29 -26.97 -3.46
C THR A 635 0.28 -26.28 -4.37
N TYR A 636 0.63 -26.00 -5.63
CA TYR A 636 -0.35 -25.57 -6.61
C TYR A 636 -1.15 -26.78 -7.08
N GLN A 637 -2.45 -26.79 -6.84
CA GLN A 637 -3.37 -27.86 -7.24
C GLN A 637 -4.45 -27.31 -8.18
N ARG A 638 -4.76 -28.06 -9.23
CA ARG A 638 -5.72 -27.63 -10.26
C ARG A 638 -7.13 -27.53 -9.69
N SER A 639 -7.82 -26.44 -9.97
CA SER A 639 -9.24 -26.19 -9.68
C SER A 639 -10.09 -26.13 -10.94
N ALA A 640 -9.57 -25.61 -12.07
CA ALA A 640 -10.34 -25.33 -13.28
C ALA A 640 -9.59 -25.58 -14.61
N PHE A 641 -10.27 -25.23 -15.71
CA PHE A 641 -9.86 -25.43 -17.11
C PHE A 641 -10.25 -24.22 -17.99
N THR A 642 -10.03 -23.02 -17.46
CA THR A 642 -10.28 -21.73 -18.12
C THR A 642 -9.30 -21.47 -19.27
N GLY A 643 -8.05 -21.96 -19.15
CA GLY A 643 -6.95 -21.55 -20.02
C GLY A 643 -6.14 -20.36 -19.47
N ASN A 644 -6.42 -19.88 -18.26
CA ASN A 644 -5.57 -18.95 -17.51
C ASN A 644 -4.93 -19.71 -16.33
N ASP A 645 -3.62 -19.66 -16.12
CA ASP A 645 -3.02 -20.44 -15.00
C ASP A 645 -3.53 -19.91 -13.66
N ALA A 646 -3.54 -18.58 -13.50
CA ALA A 646 -4.01 -17.89 -12.30
C ALA A 646 -5.47 -18.17 -11.89
N ASP A 647 -6.28 -18.75 -12.78
CA ASP A 647 -7.67 -19.15 -12.48
C ASP A 647 -7.88 -20.68 -12.58
N ASP A 648 -6.88 -21.42 -13.09
CA ASP A 648 -6.88 -22.88 -13.24
C ASP A 648 -6.35 -23.61 -12.00
N PHE A 649 -5.56 -22.96 -11.16
CA PHE A 649 -4.95 -23.55 -9.95
C PHE A 649 -5.25 -22.71 -8.71
N VAL A 650 -5.09 -23.33 -7.55
CA VAL A 650 -5.07 -22.70 -6.22
C VAL A 650 -3.99 -23.34 -5.36
N VAL A 651 -3.66 -22.73 -4.22
CA VAL A 651 -2.87 -23.37 -3.17
C VAL A 651 -3.71 -24.32 -2.32
N ALA A 652 -3.16 -25.51 -2.03
CA ALA A 652 -3.75 -26.47 -1.11
C ALA A 652 -2.68 -27.44 -0.54
N PRO A 653 -2.91 -28.03 0.65
CA PRO A 653 -2.01 -29.04 1.23
C PRO A 653 -1.80 -30.24 0.29
N ALA A 654 -0.54 -30.64 0.10
CA ALA A 654 -0.11 -31.59 -0.92
C ALA A 654 -0.93 -32.89 -0.98
N SER A 655 -1.30 -33.32 -2.20
CA SER A 655 -2.21 -34.43 -2.45
C SER A 655 -1.71 -35.51 -3.45
N PRO A 656 -0.40 -35.82 -3.56
CA PRO A 656 0.11 -36.75 -4.57
C PRO A 656 -0.57 -38.13 -4.51
N GLY A 657 -1.03 -38.60 -5.67
CA GLY A 657 -1.83 -39.82 -5.85
C GLY A 657 -3.35 -39.63 -5.77
N VAL A 658 -3.85 -38.39 -5.61
CA VAL A 658 -5.29 -38.10 -5.52
C VAL A 658 -5.93 -37.77 -6.88
N GLY A 659 -5.17 -37.24 -7.84
CA GLY A 659 -5.50 -37.27 -9.28
C GLY A 659 -6.85 -36.67 -9.70
N ARG A 660 -7.29 -35.58 -9.07
CA ARG A 660 -8.56 -34.89 -9.38
C ARG A 660 -8.49 -33.40 -9.03
N PRO A 661 -9.27 -32.51 -9.69
CA PRO A 661 -9.32 -31.10 -9.32
C PRO A 661 -9.83 -30.84 -7.90
N VAL A 662 -9.29 -29.79 -7.27
CA VAL A 662 -9.71 -29.26 -5.97
C VAL A 662 -10.98 -28.43 -6.12
N ALA A 663 -12.00 -28.73 -5.32
CA ALA A 663 -13.22 -27.93 -5.27
C ALA A 663 -13.03 -26.73 -4.34
N VAL A 664 -12.88 -25.54 -4.94
CA VAL A 664 -12.70 -24.27 -4.23
C VAL A 664 -14.07 -23.69 -3.84
N PRO A 665 -14.37 -23.47 -2.55
CA PRO A 665 -15.56 -22.73 -2.13
C PRO A 665 -15.44 -21.26 -2.53
N ASP A 666 -16.55 -20.59 -2.83
CA ASP A 666 -16.54 -19.12 -2.91
C ASP A 666 -16.12 -18.54 -1.55
N PRO A 667 -15.10 -17.65 -1.49
CA PRO A 667 -14.54 -17.17 -0.24
C PRO A 667 -15.54 -16.34 0.57
N ILE A 668 -16.40 -15.54 -0.07
CA ILE A 668 -17.45 -14.76 0.60
C ILE A 668 -18.51 -15.70 1.19
N VAL A 669 -18.90 -16.75 0.47
CA VAL A 669 -19.84 -17.75 0.98
C VAL A 669 -19.25 -18.56 2.15
N ALA A 670 -17.93 -18.79 2.17
CA ALA A 670 -17.25 -19.44 3.29
C ALA A 670 -17.13 -18.51 4.51
N ALA A 671 -16.60 -17.31 4.30
CA ALA A 671 -16.37 -16.27 5.30
C ALA A 671 -17.67 -15.82 6.00
N ARG A 672 -18.72 -15.52 5.22
CA ARG A 672 -20.05 -15.17 5.75
C ARG A 672 -20.59 -16.25 6.69
N ARG A 673 -20.46 -17.53 6.31
CA ARG A 673 -20.87 -18.64 7.18
C ARG A 673 -19.98 -18.74 8.43
N GLY A 674 -18.73 -18.30 8.37
CA GLY A 674 -17.84 -18.14 9.53
C GLY A 674 -18.38 -17.10 10.50
N ALA A 675 -18.58 -15.87 10.01
CA ALA A 675 -19.09 -14.76 10.79
C ALA A 675 -20.51 -15.03 11.37
N GLU A 676 -21.42 -15.64 10.59
CA GLU A 676 -22.74 -16.08 11.08
C GLU A 676 -22.64 -17.09 12.25
N ARG A 677 -21.62 -17.97 12.28
CA ARG A 677 -21.36 -18.88 13.41
C ARG A 677 -20.74 -18.17 14.61
N GLU A 678 -19.90 -17.16 14.39
CA GLU A 678 -19.34 -16.33 15.46
C GLU A 678 -20.42 -15.50 16.14
N VAL A 679 -21.22 -14.76 15.37
CA VAL A 679 -22.41 -14.02 15.82
C VAL A 679 -23.31 -14.91 16.68
N ALA A 680 -23.60 -16.14 16.24
CA ALA A 680 -24.39 -17.09 17.02
C ALA A 680 -23.72 -17.53 18.33
N ARG A 681 -22.38 -17.63 18.40
CA ARG A 681 -21.64 -17.87 19.64
C ARG A 681 -21.70 -16.65 20.58
N THR A 682 -21.51 -15.45 20.04
CA THR A 682 -21.50 -14.18 20.79
C THR A 682 -22.87 -13.92 21.44
N VAL A 683 -23.96 -14.00 20.68
CA VAL A 683 -25.33 -13.85 21.21
C VAL A 683 -25.63 -14.91 22.29
N ALA A 684 -25.29 -16.17 22.04
CA ALA A 684 -25.48 -17.23 23.03
C ALA A 684 -24.63 -17.02 24.31
N ALA A 685 -23.46 -16.37 24.21
CA ALA A 685 -22.63 -16.01 25.35
C ALA A 685 -23.22 -14.81 26.13
N GLN A 686 -23.68 -13.77 25.43
CA GLN A 686 -24.36 -12.59 25.99
C GLN A 686 -25.63 -12.99 26.74
N GLU A 687 -26.59 -13.67 26.10
CA GLU A 687 -27.81 -14.18 26.76
C GLU A 687 -27.46 -15.05 28.00
N SER A 688 -26.36 -15.81 27.92
CA SER A 688 -25.93 -16.65 29.03
C SER A 688 -25.25 -15.86 30.14
N ALA A 689 -24.61 -14.73 29.85
CA ALA A 689 -24.13 -13.77 30.83
C ALA A 689 -25.30 -13.05 31.51
N GLU A 690 -26.30 -12.58 30.75
CA GLU A 690 -27.56 -12.02 31.27
C GLU A 690 -28.28 -13.00 32.18
N ARG A 691 -28.53 -14.23 31.72
CA ARG A 691 -29.14 -15.30 32.54
C ARG A 691 -28.33 -15.59 33.80
N ARG A 692 -27.00 -15.40 33.80
CA ARG A 692 -26.14 -15.50 35.00
C ARG A 692 -26.18 -14.25 35.89
N ARG A 693 -26.38 -13.04 35.34
CA ARG A 693 -26.67 -11.82 36.12
C ARG A 693 -28.04 -11.95 36.81
N ALA A 694 -29.08 -12.32 36.07
CA ALA A 694 -30.45 -12.51 36.58
C ALA A 694 -30.60 -13.70 37.55
N ALA A 695 -29.80 -14.76 37.39
CA ALA A 695 -29.80 -15.92 38.29
C ALA A 695 -28.85 -15.80 39.50
N ARG A 696 -28.12 -14.69 39.66
CA ARG A 696 -27.47 -14.37 40.94
C ARG A 696 -28.56 -13.94 41.94
N PRO A 697 -28.73 -14.62 43.10
CA PRO A 697 -29.35 -13.98 44.24
C PRO A 697 -28.54 -12.73 44.59
N ALA A 698 -29.18 -11.70 45.15
CA ALA A 698 -28.49 -10.52 45.67
C ALA A 698 -27.57 -10.92 46.83
N ALA A 699 -26.33 -11.27 46.51
CA ALA A 699 -25.30 -11.60 47.48
C ALA A 699 -24.91 -10.30 48.19
N LEU A 700 -25.05 -10.28 49.53
CA LEU A 700 -24.78 -9.10 50.33
C LEU A 700 -23.36 -8.59 50.07
N VAL A 701 -23.27 -7.36 49.57
CA VAL A 701 -22.12 -6.50 49.84
C VAL A 701 -22.15 -6.22 51.34
N ASP A 702 -21.04 -6.43 52.04
CA ASP A 702 -20.90 -6.19 53.47
C ASP A 702 -21.06 -4.67 53.75
N PRO A 703 -22.14 -4.22 54.43
CA PRO A 703 -22.40 -2.81 54.62
C PRO A 703 -21.52 -2.27 55.75
N GLY A 704 -20.33 -1.81 55.40
CA GLY A 704 -19.35 -1.20 56.29
C GLY A 704 -19.76 0.15 56.90
N GLY A 705 -20.89 0.22 57.61
CA GLY A 705 -21.12 1.27 58.61
C GLY A 705 -22.23 2.31 58.37
N VAL A 706 -23.37 1.95 57.76
CA VAL A 706 -24.66 2.61 58.06
C VAL A 706 -25.76 1.56 58.13
N GLU A 707 -26.60 1.58 59.18
CA GLU A 707 -27.72 0.65 59.33
C GLU A 707 -28.87 1.02 58.38
N GLY A 708 -29.32 0.06 57.57
CA GLY A 708 -30.50 0.20 56.73
C GLY A 708 -31.79 -0.08 57.51
N VAL A 709 -32.77 0.82 57.41
CA VAL A 709 -34.13 0.62 57.94
C VAL A 709 -34.98 -0.10 56.87
N GLU A 710 -35.77 -1.09 57.29
CA GLU A 710 -36.65 -1.84 56.37
C GLU A 710 -37.80 -0.98 55.78
N PRO A 711 -38.25 -1.26 54.55
CA PRO A 711 -39.41 -0.60 53.95
C PRO A 711 -40.72 -1.07 54.58
N GLY A 712 -41.10 -0.48 55.72
CA GLY A 712 -42.15 -1.01 56.61
C GLY A 712 -43.15 -0.01 57.23
N ALA A 713 -43.17 1.26 56.82
CA ALA A 713 -44.19 2.23 57.22
C ALA A 713 -44.30 3.40 56.24
N GLU A 714 -45.48 4.01 56.11
CA GLU A 714 -45.58 5.40 55.62
C GLU A 714 -44.92 6.32 56.67
N PRO A 715 -43.92 7.15 56.30
CA PRO A 715 -43.40 8.14 57.21
C PRO A 715 -44.45 9.22 57.46
N GLY A 716 -44.79 9.45 58.74
CA GLY A 716 -45.47 10.67 59.18
C GLY A 716 -44.54 11.89 59.12
N GLY A 717 -43.87 12.09 57.98
CA GLY A 717 -43.00 13.25 57.74
C GLY A 717 -43.84 14.51 57.57
N GLU A 718 -43.28 15.65 57.97
CA GLU A 718 -43.86 16.94 57.63
C GLU A 718 -43.90 17.11 56.10
N PRO A 719 -44.91 17.83 55.55
CA PRO A 719 -45.01 18.02 54.10
C PRO A 719 -43.73 18.66 53.55
N ALA A 720 -43.31 18.19 52.37
CA ALA A 720 -42.18 18.77 51.65
C ALA A 720 -42.40 20.29 51.52
N THR A 721 -41.41 21.07 51.92
CA THR A 721 -41.52 22.53 51.91
C THR A 721 -41.41 23.00 50.47
N GLU A 722 -42.48 23.59 49.95
CA GLU A 722 -42.54 24.07 48.57
C GLU A 722 -41.47 25.17 48.38
N LEU A 723 -40.66 25.04 47.32
CA LEU A 723 -39.58 25.99 47.04
C LEU A 723 -40.09 27.13 46.15
N ALA A 724 -39.94 28.36 46.64
CA ALA A 724 -40.12 29.54 45.83
C ALA A 724 -38.88 29.75 44.95
N LEU A 725 -39.05 29.62 43.62
CA LEU A 725 -38.06 30.10 42.67
C LEU A 725 -38.05 31.64 42.68
N LEU A 726 -36.97 32.20 43.21
CA LEU A 726 -36.67 33.64 43.17
C LEU A 726 -36.06 34.06 41.82
N GLY A 727 -35.44 33.13 41.11
CA GLY A 727 -34.90 33.35 39.77
C GLY A 727 -34.48 32.04 39.10
N ALA A 728 -34.46 32.04 37.77
CA ALA A 728 -33.99 30.93 36.96
C ALA A 728 -33.20 31.49 35.76
N TRP A 729 -32.12 30.82 35.39
CA TRP A 729 -31.24 31.18 34.28
C TRP A 729 -30.78 29.91 33.58
N ARG A 730 -30.68 29.94 32.25
CA ARG A 730 -30.08 28.86 31.46
C ARG A 730 -28.88 29.36 30.66
N GLY A 731 -27.90 28.49 30.49
CA GLY A 731 -26.75 28.72 29.64
C GLY A 731 -26.04 27.42 29.30
N ALA A 732 -24.84 27.55 28.73
CA ALA A 732 -23.89 26.46 28.57
C ALA A 732 -22.46 26.98 28.78
N SER A 733 -21.49 26.09 28.96
CA SER A 733 -20.08 26.45 29.12
C SER A 733 -19.16 25.33 28.62
N ASP A 734 -17.97 25.65 28.10
CA ASP A 734 -16.99 24.67 27.64
C ASP A 734 -16.46 23.75 28.76
N GLU A 735 -16.64 24.16 30.01
CA GLU A 735 -16.21 23.49 31.23
C GLU A 735 -17.39 23.42 32.21
N PRO A 736 -17.38 22.49 33.19
CA PRO A 736 -18.24 22.60 34.37
C PRO A 736 -18.08 24.00 34.97
N LEU A 737 -19.20 24.70 35.16
CA LEU A 737 -19.25 26.13 35.39
C LEU A 737 -18.51 26.49 36.68
N ARG A 738 -17.50 27.38 36.59
CA ARG A 738 -16.64 27.76 37.72
C ARG A 738 -17.04 29.10 38.36
N GLU A 739 -17.63 30.01 37.57
CA GLU A 739 -18.15 31.29 38.04
C GLU A 739 -19.65 31.21 38.41
N ARG A 740 -20.15 32.14 39.21
CA ARG A 740 -21.57 32.16 39.64
C ARG A 740 -22.57 32.28 38.49
N SER A 741 -22.13 32.79 37.35
CA SER A 741 -22.95 33.09 36.17
C SER A 741 -22.11 32.87 34.92
N GLY A 742 -22.62 32.17 33.92
CA GLY A 742 -21.88 31.96 32.67
C GLY A 742 -22.01 33.13 31.69
N VAL A 743 -21.06 33.22 30.76
CA VAL A 743 -21.08 34.22 29.68
C VAL A 743 -22.32 33.98 28.80
N GLY A 744 -23.16 35.00 28.66
CA GLY A 744 -24.37 34.92 27.85
C GLY A 744 -25.55 34.17 28.46
N GLU A 745 -25.54 33.85 29.77
CA GLU A 745 -26.68 33.21 30.43
C GLU A 745 -27.98 34.01 30.28
N SER A 746 -29.10 33.32 30.07
CA SER A 746 -30.39 33.91 29.75
C SER A 746 -31.41 33.67 30.87
N VAL A 747 -32.11 34.74 31.28
CA VAL A 747 -33.13 34.68 32.34
C VAL A 747 -34.36 33.92 31.86
N LEU A 748 -34.83 32.97 32.67
CA LEU A 748 -36.09 32.27 32.49
C LEU A 748 -37.17 32.86 33.41
N ALA A 749 -38.42 32.84 32.96
CA ALA A 749 -39.55 33.13 33.82
C ALA A 749 -39.69 32.01 34.88
N THR A 750 -39.78 32.36 36.16
CA THR A 750 -39.77 31.37 37.26
C THR A 750 -40.92 30.36 37.18
N ALA A 751 -42.09 30.79 36.71
CA ALA A 751 -43.26 29.94 36.47
C ALA A 751 -43.13 29.00 35.23
N GLY A 752 -42.03 29.08 34.49
CA GLY A 752 -41.68 28.19 33.37
C GLY A 752 -40.28 27.58 33.50
N ALA A 753 -39.71 27.57 34.71
CA ALA A 753 -38.44 26.88 34.99
C ALA A 753 -38.65 25.36 35.16
N THR A 754 -39.78 24.96 35.72
CA THR A 754 -40.32 23.60 35.54
C THR A 754 -40.90 23.48 34.14
N GLY A 755 -40.55 22.40 33.44
CA GLY A 755 -40.79 22.24 32.00
C GLY A 755 -39.82 23.01 31.09
N ALA A 756 -38.80 23.69 31.63
CA ALA A 756 -37.74 24.28 30.82
C ALA A 756 -36.78 23.20 30.29
N GLU A 757 -36.65 23.12 28.97
CA GLU A 757 -35.53 22.45 28.31
C GLU A 757 -34.33 23.42 28.19
N VAL A 758 -33.15 22.94 28.54
CA VAL A 758 -31.85 23.53 28.19
C VAL A 758 -31.10 22.51 27.36
N ARG A 759 -30.73 22.87 26.12
CA ARG A 759 -30.13 21.97 25.14
C ARG A 759 -28.89 22.59 24.49
N ASP A 760 -27.89 21.75 24.22
CA ASP A 760 -26.80 22.01 23.28
C ASP A 760 -26.50 20.73 22.48
N ASP A 761 -26.34 20.84 21.16
CA ASP A 761 -25.97 19.72 20.29
C ASP A 761 -24.47 19.78 19.87
N GLY A 762 -23.73 20.78 20.36
CA GLY A 762 -22.32 21.04 20.07
C GLY A 762 -21.39 20.55 21.19
N PHE A 763 -20.31 21.31 21.44
CA PHE A 763 -19.24 20.92 22.36
C PHE A 763 -19.40 21.41 23.81
N VAL A 764 -20.46 22.18 24.12
CA VAL A 764 -20.59 22.87 25.41
C VAL A 764 -21.57 22.16 26.35
N LEU A 765 -21.42 22.40 27.65
CA LEU A 765 -22.13 21.70 28.71
C LEU A 765 -23.34 22.53 29.17
N PRO A 766 -24.59 22.18 28.77
CA PRO A 766 -25.78 22.93 29.15
C PRO A 766 -26.04 22.88 30.66
N TYR A 767 -26.55 23.98 31.20
CA TYR A 767 -26.91 24.09 32.61
C TYR A 767 -28.15 24.96 32.86
N LEU A 768 -28.84 24.62 33.94
CA LEU A 768 -29.89 25.41 34.56
C LEU A 768 -29.41 25.88 35.93
N ARG A 769 -29.29 27.20 36.10
CA ARG A 769 -28.96 27.85 37.37
C ARG A 769 -30.24 28.41 37.98
N LEU A 770 -30.51 28.10 39.24
CA LEU A 770 -31.73 28.48 39.95
C LEU A 770 -31.38 29.22 41.24
N ARG A 771 -32.20 30.19 41.63
CA ARG A 771 -32.19 30.73 43.01
C ARG A 771 -33.49 30.35 43.69
N VAL A 772 -33.37 29.64 44.81
CA VAL A 772 -34.51 29.13 45.58
C VAL A 772 -34.51 29.69 46.99
N ALA A 773 -35.69 29.84 47.55
CA ALA A 773 -35.95 30.03 48.98
C ALA A 773 -37.18 29.19 49.38
N SER A 774 -37.49 29.14 50.67
CA SER A 774 -38.76 28.55 51.11
C SER A 774 -39.95 29.41 50.65
N ALA A 775 -41.04 28.77 50.19
CA ALA A 775 -42.30 29.47 49.94
C ALA A 775 -43.03 29.88 51.24
N ASP A 776 -42.69 29.27 52.38
CA ASP A 776 -43.15 29.71 53.70
C ASP A 776 -42.04 30.48 54.44
N ALA A 777 -42.24 31.78 54.61
CA ALA A 777 -41.34 32.66 55.35
C ALA A 777 -41.24 32.34 56.86
N ALA A 778 -42.10 31.49 57.41
CA ALA A 778 -41.98 30.94 58.76
C ALA A 778 -41.00 29.74 58.85
N LEU A 779 -40.62 29.15 57.71
CA LEU A 779 -39.78 27.95 57.60
C LEU A 779 -38.62 28.20 56.61
N PRO A 780 -37.60 29.00 56.96
CA PRO A 780 -36.50 29.35 56.04
C PRO A 780 -35.67 28.14 55.57
N LEU A 781 -34.82 28.34 54.56
CA LEU A 781 -33.76 27.37 54.26
C LEU A 781 -32.64 27.53 55.30
N ASP A 782 -32.35 26.43 56.00
CA ASP A 782 -31.36 26.34 57.07
C ASP A 782 -30.34 25.24 56.73
N ALA A 783 -29.18 25.26 57.37
CA ALA A 783 -28.20 24.16 57.26
C ALA A 783 -28.81 22.84 57.76
N GLY A 784 -28.70 21.77 56.96
CA GLY A 784 -29.34 20.49 57.23
C GLY A 784 -30.64 20.24 56.45
N VAL A 785 -31.19 21.23 55.74
CA VAL A 785 -32.26 21.01 54.77
C VAL A 785 -31.72 20.22 53.57
N HIS A 786 -32.44 19.18 53.14
CA HIS A 786 -32.17 18.50 51.88
C HIS A 786 -32.87 19.23 50.74
N VAL A 787 -32.14 19.49 49.66
CA VAL A 787 -32.69 19.92 48.37
C VAL A 787 -32.59 18.79 47.36
N GLY A 788 -33.63 18.65 46.54
CA GLY A 788 -33.68 17.69 45.46
C GLY A 788 -34.10 18.34 44.14
N TRP A 789 -33.50 17.88 43.05
CA TRP A 789 -33.91 18.15 41.68
C TRP A 789 -34.36 16.85 41.01
N ARG A 790 -35.43 16.94 40.21
CA ARG A 790 -35.93 15.85 39.38
C ARG A 790 -36.13 16.34 37.96
N GLY A 791 -35.74 15.52 37.00
CA GLY A 791 -35.86 15.84 35.59
C GLY A 791 -35.39 14.72 34.69
N SER A 792 -35.12 15.07 33.43
CA SER A 792 -34.52 14.19 32.45
C SER A 792 -33.32 14.83 31.76
N ALA A 793 -32.47 13.96 31.20
CA ALA A 793 -31.38 14.27 30.30
C ALA A 793 -31.30 13.20 29.20
N GLU A 794 -30.48 13.42 28.18
CA GLU A 794 -30.17 12.38 27.19
C GLU A 794 -29.52 11.16 27.89
N PRO A 795 -29.84 9.91 27.51
CA PRO A 795 -29.27 8.71 28.14
C PRO A 795 -27.74 8.75 28.22
N ARG A 796 -27.17 8.11 29.25
CA ARG A 796 -25.72 8.02 29.51
C ARG A 796 -24.99 9.34 29.77
N THR A 797 -25.69 10.47 29.75
CA THR A 797 -25.17 11.78 30.14
C THR A 797 -25.07 11.89 31.66
N ALA A 798 -23.95 12.38 32.19
CA ALA A 798 -23.81 12.69 33.61
C ALA A 798 -24.37 14.08 33.93
N VAL A 799 -25.17 14.17 34.98
CA VAL A 799 -25.79 15.42 35.47
C VAL A 799 -25.42 15.61 36.94
N ARG A 800 -24.96 16.82 37.27
CA ARG A 800 -24.50 17.21 38.61
C ARG A 800 -25.39 18.32 39.18
N LEU A 801 -25.79 18.17 40.44
CA LEU A 801 -26.41 19.21 41.26
C LEU A 801 -25.32 19.84 42.16
N SER A 802 -25.22 21.17 42.16
CA SER A 802 -24.23 21.91 42.95
C SER A 802 -24.85 23.13 43.65
N THR A 803 -24.25 23.57 44.76
CA THR A 803 -24.56 24.83 45.47
C THR A 803 -23.44 25.85 45.28
N TRP A 804 -23.78 27.14 45.27
CA TRP A 804 -22.78 28.21 45.26
C TRP A 804 -22.41 28.62 46.69
N ARG A 805 -21.11 28.70 46.99
CA ARG A 805 -20.60 29.25 48.26
C ARG A 805 -20.00 30.62 48.05
N GLU A 806 -20.49 31.62 48.79
CA GLU A 806 -19.96 32.99 48.71
C GLU A 806 -18.59 33.14 49.41
N SER A 807 -18.25 32.20 50.31
CA SER A 807 -17.04 32.22 51.14
C SER A 807 -15.76 31.96 50.34
N ASP A 808 -15.79 31.01 49.40
CA ASP A 808 -14.68 30.71 48.49
C ASP A 808 -14.97 31.05 47.01
N ARG A 809 -16.22 31.43 46.70
CA ARG A 809 -16.71 31.77 45.36
C ARG A 809 -16.56 30.62 44.36
N ALA A 810 -16.97 29.42 44.77
CA ALA A 810 -17.03 28.24 43.93
C ALA A 810 -18.41 27.55 43.96
N TRP A 811 -18.65 26.71 42.95
CA TRP A 811 -19.71 25.71 42.97
C TRP A 811 -19.21 24.44 43.65
N HIS A 812 -20.00 23.92 44.59
CA HIS A 812 -19.69 22.71 45.35
C HIS A 812 -20.71 21.61 45.01
N PRO A 813 -20.28 20.41 44.59
CA PRO A 813 -21.19 19.33 44.25
C PRO A 813 -21.98 18.86 45.47
N LEU A 814 -23.29 18.73 45.30
CA LEU A 814 -24.18 18.03 46.23
C LEU A 814 -24.37 16.57 45.82
N ASP A 815 -24.59 16.32 44.53
CA ASP A 815 -24.89 14.99 44.00
C ASP A 815 -24.61 14.90 42.49
N GLU A 816 -24.38 13.69 41.97
CA GLU A 816 -24.14 13.43 40.54
C GLU A 816 -24.66 12.06 40.13
N ARG A 817 -25.36 11.98 38.99
CA ARG A 817 -25.91 10.74 38.43
C ARG A 817 -25.76 10.73 36.91
N THR A 818 -25.56 9.54 36.36
CA THR A 818 -25.70 9.29 34.91
C THR A 818 -27.16 8.93 34.61
N ALA A 819 -27.72 9.51 33.55
CA ALA A 819 -29.06 9.19 33.08
C ALA A 819 -29.13 7.74 32.55
N GLY A 820 -30.17 7.00 32.93
CA GLY A 820 -30.47 5.68 32.37
C GLY A 820 -31.20 5.78 31.03
N ASP A 821 -31.62 4.62 30.49
CA ASP A 821 -32.26 4.51 29.18
C ASP A 821 -33.63 5.22 29.08
N ASP A 822 -34.30 5.46 30.22
CA ASP A 822 -35.54 6.26 30.28
C ASP A 822 -35.27 7.78 30.42
N GLY A 823 -34.01 8.19 30.40
CA GLY A 823 -33.53 9.56 30.52
C GLY A 823 -33.70 10.19 31.90
N ARG A 824 -34.32 9.51 32.89
CA ARG A 824 -34.65 10.13 34.18
C ARG A 824 -33.44 10.28 35.09
N VAL A 825 -33.45 11.38 35.82
CA VAL A 825 -32.43 11.71 36.82
C VAL A 825 -33.09 12.34 38.04
N GLU A 826 -32.81 11.77 39.21
CA GLU A 826 -33.05 12.40 40.51
C GLU A 826 -31.71 12.69 41.19
N LEU A 827 -31.53 13.93 41.68
CA LEU A 827 -30.33 14.40 42.37
C LEU A 827 -30.73 15.02 43.71
N ALA A 828 -30.06 14.69 44.80
CA ALA A 828 -30.37 15.28 46.11
C ALA A 828 -29.17 15.36 47.05
N GLY A 829 -29.09 16.46 47.81
CA GLY A 829 -28.06 16.65 48.83
C GLY A 829 -28.44 17.67 49.90
N THR A 830 -27.60 17.81 50.92
CA THR A 830 -27.87 18.62 52.10
C THR A 830 -27.19 19.99 52.00
N ILE A 831 -27.95 21.07 52.23
CA ILE A 831 -27.43 22.43 52.35
C ILE A 831 -26.51 22.52 53.58
N ALA A 832 -25.24 22.93 53.40
CA ALA A 832 -24.36 23.31 54.50
C ALA A 832 -24.54 24.80 54.86
N ALA A 833 -24.03 25.22 56.01
CA ALA A 833 -24.16 26.61 56.47
C ALA A 833 -23.53 27.63 55.51
N ASP A 834 -22.47 27.26 54.80
CA ASP A 834 -21.75 28.13 53.86
C ASP A 834 -22.41 28.21 52.46
N ASP A 835 -23.42 27.36 52.19
CA ASP A 835 -24.24 27.39 50.97
C ASP A 835 -25.41 28.41 51.06
N LEU A 836 -25.63 28.98 52.24
CA LEU A 836 -26.72 29.94 52.48
C LEU A 836 -26.31 31.36 52.07
N GLY A 837 -27.00 31.88 51.06
CA GLY A 837 -26.86 33.26 50.60
C GLY A 837 -27.66 34.26 51.44
N ALA A 838 -27.72 35.50 50.94
CA ALA A 838 -28.57 36.53 51.51
C ALA A 838 -30.06 36.10 51.52
N GLU A 839 -30.81 36.62 52.49
CA GLU A 839 -32.26 36.40 52.62
C GLU A 839 -32.68 34.91 52.75
N ALA A 840 -31.78 34.04 53.25
CA ALA A 840 -31.96 32.59 53.34
C ALA A 840 -32.31 31.94 51.98
N SER A 841 -31.72 32.48 50.91
CA SER A 841 -31.79 31.91 49.56
C SER A 841 -30.54 31.08 49.23
N VAL A 842 -30.69 30.08 48.37
CA VAL A 842 -29.61 29.24 47.86
C VAL A 842 -29.57 29.33 46.34
N ASP A 843 -28.38 29.52 45.77
CA ASP A 843 -28.15 29.34 44.34
C ASP A 843 -27.80 27.85 44.09
N LEU A 844 -28.61 27.20 43.25
CA LEU A 844 -28.40 25.84 42.76
C LEU A 844 -27.95 25.87 41.30
N LEU A 845 -27.13 24.90 40.91
CA LEU A 845 -26.72 24.64 39.53
C LEU A 845 -27.00 23.17 39.21
N VAL A 846 -27.79 22.92 38.17
CA VAL A 846 -27.96 21.61 37.54
C VAL A 846 -27.28 21.68 36.19
N GLN A 847 -26.24 20.88 35.98
CA GLN A 847 -25.40 20.95 34.78
C GLN A 847 -25.06 19.55 34.25
N VAL A 848 -25.06 19.39 32.92
CA VAL A 848 -24.41 18.25 32.26
C VAL A 848 -22.91 18.34 32.48
N VAL A 849 -22.28 17.27 32.94
CA VAL A 849 -20.84 17.23 33.22
C VAL A 849 -20.17 16.08 32.46
N PRO A 850 -18.85 16.12 32.20
CA PRO A 850 -18.14 14.98 31.64
C PRO A 850 -18.27 13.76 32.54
N ARG A 851 -18.61 12.60 31.96
CA ARG A 851 -18.71 11.33 32.68
C ARG A 851 -17.33 10.67 32.76
N ALA A 852 -17.09 9.82 33.76
CA ALA A 852 -16.01 8.84 33.67
C ALA A 852 -16.37 7.76 32.63
N THR A 853 -15.42 7.35 31.78
CA THR A 853 -15.67 6.35 30.71
C THR A 853 -16.27 5.05 31.26
N THR A 854 -17.13 4.41 30.47
CA THR A 854 -17.62 3.04 30.75
C THR A 854 -16.71 1.96 30.19
N LEU A 855 -15.75 2.32 29.32
CA LEU A 855 -14.81 1.39 28.70
C LEU A 855 -13.82 0.82 29.72
N ARG A 856 -13.47 -0.46 29.58
CA ARG A 856 -12.72 -1.26 30.58
C ARG A 856 -11.30 -1.66 30.13
N HIS A 857 -10.83 -1.09 29.02
CA HIS A 857 -9.62 -1.47 28.30
C HIS A 857 -8.39 -1.76 29.18
N ALA A 858 -7.60 -2.75 28.74
CA ALA A 858 -6.40 -3.36 29.34
C ALA A 858 -6.61 -4.42 30.45
N ASP A 859 -7.85 -4.73 30.86
CA ASP A 859 -8.15 -5.77 31.86
C ASP A 859 -8.93 -6.99 31.30
N ALA A 860 -9.39 -6.94 30.04
CA ALA A 860 -10.36 -7.89 29.49
C ALA A 860 -9.80 -8.88 28.44
N GLY A 861 -8.99 -8.39 27.49
CA GLY A 861 -8.55 -9.16 26.33
C GLY A 861 -9.63 -9.24 25.25
N GLY A 862 -9.83 -8.12 24.55
CA GLY A 862 -10.76 -7.95 23.43
C GLY A 862 -12.05 -7.18 23.74
N PHE A 863 -12.61 -6.61 22.67
CA PHE A 863 -13.79 -5.73 22.56
C PHE A 863 -14.70 -5.60 23.80
N ASP A 864 -14.87 -4.36 24.28
CA ASP A 864 -15.85 -4.03 25.33
C ASP A 864 -17.31 -4.39 24.94
N ASP A 865 -18.17 -4.38 25.96
CA ASP A 865 -19.61 -4.63 25.85
C ASP A 865 -20.29 -3.53 25.02
N ALA A 866 -21.21 -3.88 24.12
CA ALA A 866 -21.89 -2.89 23.27
C ALA A 866 -22.76 -1.91 24.06
N ALA A 867 -23.10 -2.23 25.32
CA ALA A 867 -23.75 -1.30 26.25
C ALA A 867 -22.80 -0.23 26.84
N GLU A 868 -21.49 -0.29 26.55
CA GLU A 868 -20.45 0.55 27.19
C GLU A 868 -19.82 1.59 26.24
N TYR A 869 -20.18 1.60 24.95
CA TYR A 869 -19.92 2.67 23.95
C TYR A 869 -21.20 3.03 23.17
N ASP A 870 -21.22 4.18 22.50
CA ASP A 870 -22.40 4.72 21.79
C ASP A 870 -22.40 4.43 20.28
N LEU A 871 -21.22 4.11 19.74
CA LEU A 871 -20.99 3.64 18.38
C LEU A 871 -19.59 3.00 18.28
N ALA A 872 -19.35 2.27 17.19
CA ALA A 872 -18.01 1.90 16.76
C ALA A 872 -17.74 2.30 15.30
N ILE A 873 -16.45 2.40 14.95
CA ILE A 873 -15.95 2.57 13.58
C ILE A 873 -14.97 1.41 13.30
N SER A 874 -15.15 0.73 12.17
CA SER A 874 -14.17 -0.25 11.68
C SER A 874 -13.16 0.47 10.76
N HIS A 875 -11.87 0.18 10.96
CA HIS A 875 -10.76 0.71 10.18
C HIS A 875 -10.01 -0.44 9.51
N LEU A 876 -10.20 -0.55 8.19
CA LEU A 876 -9.51 -1.43 7.26
C LEU A 876 -8.43 -0.63 6.52
N THR A 877 -7.40 -1.30 6.00
CA THR A 877 -6.23 -0.65 5.41
C THR A 877 -5.35 -1.65 4.68
N ASP A 878 -4.60 -1.20 3.67
CA ASP A 878 -3.44 -1.88 3.06
C ASP A 878 -3.70 -3.37 2.73
N THR A 879 -4.85 -3.67 2.13
CA THR A 879 -5.28 -5.05 1.84
C THR A 879 -4.53 -5.74 0.71
N GLN A 880 -3.78 -4.99 -0.12
CA GLN A 880 -2.69 -5.45 -1.00
C GLN A 880 -2.60 -6.98 -1.25
N TYR A 881 -1.80 -7.69 -0.46
CA TYR A 881 -1.53 -9.12 -0.63
C TYR A 881 -2.77 -10.02 -0.40
N LEU A 882 -3.79 -9.54 0.33
CA LEU A 882 -5.08 -10.22 0.47
C LEU A 882 -5.93 -10.12 -0.80
N ALA A 883 -5.74 -9.09 -1.63
CA ALA A 883 -6.35 -9.00 -2.96
C ALA A 883 -5.58 -9.79 -4.02
N GLU A 884 -4.24 -9.88 -3.91
CA GLU A 884 -3.39 -10.70 -4.81
C GLU A 884 -3.53 -12.21 -4.57
N ALA A 885 -3.38 -12.63 -3.30
CA ALA A 885 -3.06 -14.03 -2.95
C ALA A 885 -3.91 -14.64 -1.81
N TYR A 886 -4.51 -13.83 -0.92
CA TYR A 886 -5.32 -14.32 0.22
C TYR A 886 -6.77 -13.80 0.24
N PRO A 887 -7.56 -14.00 -0.84
CA PRO A 887 -8.90 -13.44 -1.00
C PRO A 887 -9.90 -13.98 0.04
N GLU A 888 -9.68 -15.16 0.60
CA GLU A 888 -10.43 -15.69 1.73
C GLU A 888 -10.22 -14.88 3.02
N THR A 889 -9.00 -14.41 3.30
CA THR A 889 -8.74 -13.54 4.46
C THR A 889 -9.40 -12.17 4.29
N TYR A 890 -9.36 -11.58 3.10
CA TYR A 890 -10.12 -10.34 2.83
C TYR A 890 -11.63 -10.58 3.01
N ALA A 891 -12.16 -11.67 2.43
CA ALA A 891 -13.57 -12.04 2.59
C ALA A 891 -13.98 -12.22 4.05
N GLU A 892 -13.11 -12.78 4.91
CA GLU A 892 -13.33 -12.89 6.36
C GLU A 892 -13.42 -11.54 7.05
N VAL A 893 -12.49 -10.60 6.78
CA VAL A 893 -12.51 -9.25 7.35
C VAL A 893 -13.82 -8.51 7.03
N VAL A 894 -14.22 -8.44 5.76
CA VAL A 894 -15.45 -7.73 5.37
C VAL A 894 -16.73 -8.45 5.82
N SER A 895 -16.73 -9.79 5.81
CA SER A 895 -17.87 -10.58 6.30
C SER A 895 -18.05 -10.44 7.81
N TRP A 896 -16.95 -10.32 8.56
CA TRP A 896 -16.99 -10.08 10.00
C TRP A 896 -17.64 -8.74 10.31
N VAL A 897 -17.24 -7.66 9.63
CA VAL A 897 -17.82 -6.32 9.78
C VAL A 897 -19.31 -6.33 9.43
N ALA A 898 -19.67 -6.89 8.28
CA ALA A 898 -21.07 -6.98 7.83
C ALA A 898 -21.96 -7.77 8.80
N ALA A 899 -21.46 -8.86 9.39
CA ALA A 899 -22.23 -9.69 10.32
C ALA A 899 -22.31 -9.08 11.74
N ASN A 900 -21.26 -8.39 12.19
CA ASN A 900 -21.20 -7.81 13.54
C ASN A 900 -21.71 -6.37 13.62
N ALA A 901 -22.01 -5.70 12.51
CA ALA A 901 -22.38 -4.28 12.50
C ALA A 901 -23.44 -3.89 13.54
N GLY A 902 -24.53 -4.66 13.67
CA GLY A 902 -25.57 -4.41 14.67
C GLY A 902 -25.29 -4.96 16.08
N LEU A 903 -24.27 -5.80 16.27
CA LEU A 903 -23.88 -6.37 17.58
C LEU A 903 -22.68 -5.66 18.24
N ARG A 904 -21.99 -4.83 17.46
CA ARG A 904 -20.84 -4.01 17.88
C ARG A 904 -21.07 -2.52 17.57
N GLU A 905 -22.32 -2.11 17.33
CA GLU A 905 -22.75 -0.73 16.99
C GLU A 905 -21.88 -0.06 15.90
N ILE A 906 -21.41 -0.82 14.91
CA ILE A 906 -20.54 -0.32 13.85
C ILE A 906 -21.34 0.64 12.97
N ALA A 907 -21.06 1.93 13.12
CA ALA A 907 -21.76 3.00 12.44
C ALA A 907 -21.17 3.29 11.05
N PHE A 908 -19.88 2.96 10.87
CA PHE A 908 -19.13 3.18 9.64
C PHE A 908 -17.93 2.21 9.52
N ALA A 909 -17.56 1.85 8.29
CA ALA A 909 -16.34 1.10 7.98
C ALA A 909 -15.49 1.88 6.96
N THR A 910 -14.30 2.34 7.33
CA THR A 910 -13.40 3.11 6.45
C THR A 910 -12.20 2.26 6.02
N HIS A 911 -11.76 2.43 4.76
CA HIS A 911 -10.57 1.78 4.22
C HIS A 911 -9.54 2.81 3.79
N THR A 912 -8.38 2.89 4.46
CA THR A 912 -7.32 3.88 4.20
C THR A 912 -6.41 3.56 3.02
N GLY A 913 -7.00 3.05 1.92
CA GLY A 913 -6.30 2.75 0.67
C GLY A 913 -5.46 1.50 0.66
N ASP A 914 -4.76 1.34 -0.46
CA ASP A 914 -3.98 0.18 -0.88
C ASP A 914 -4.81 -1.10 -0.91
N LEU A 915 -5.85 -1.02 -1.75
CA LEU A 915 -6.82 -2.07 -2.00
C LEU A 915 -6.21 -3.22 -2.82
N VAL A 916 -5.33 -2.90 -3.77
CA VAL A 916 -4.60 -3.83 -4.65
C VAL A 916 -3.09 -3.76 -4.44
N GLN A 917 -2.34 -4.75 -4.92
CA GLN A 917 -0.88 -4.84 -4.77
C GLN A 917 -0.13 -4.33 -6.00
N ASN A 918 -0.60 -4.66 -7.20
CA ASN A 918 0.19 -4.60 -8.43
C ASN A 918 -0.17 -3.41 -9.37
N TRP A 919 -0.48 -2.23 -8.79
CA TRP A 919 -0.66 -0.97 -9.54
C TRP A 919 0.05 0.23 -8.89
N VAL A 920 1.15 -0.03 -8.17
CA VAL A 920 2.05 0.94 -7.53
C VAL A 920 3.10 1.54 -8.46
N ASN A 921 3.79 0.71 -9.24
CA ASN A 921 4.87 1.18 -10.10
C ASN A 921 4.35 1.38 -11.53
N PRO A 922 4.86 2.38 -12.26
CA PRO A 922 4.30 2.76 -13.56
C PRO A 922 4.27 1.67 -14.64
N ASP A 923 5.07 0.62 -14.46
CA ASP A 923 5.38 -0.44 -15.40
C ASP A 923 4.73 -1.79 -15.08
N GLN A 924 3.94 -1.87 -14.00
CA GLN A 924 3.19 -3.08 -13.66
C GLN A 924 2.04 -3.35 -14.65
N SER A 925 1.73 -4.63 -14.83
CA SER A 925 0.74 -5.12 -15.80
C SER A 925 -0.69 -4.76 -15.39
N GLU A 926 -1.38 -3.98 -16.23
CA GLU A 926 -2.80 -3.63 -16.04
C GLU A 926 -3.69 -4.87 -15.93
N ALA A 927 -3.36 -5.97 -16.60
CA ALA A 927 -4.11 -7.22 -16.50
C ALA A 927 -4.02 -7.89 -15.12
N VAL A 928 -2.91 -7.70 -14.40
CA VAL A 928 -2.75 -8.16 -13.01
C VAL A 928 -3.52 -7.23 -12.07
N ALA A 929 -3.32 -5.91 -12.21
CA ALA A 929 -4.04 -4.89 -11.45
C ALA A 929 -5.57 -5.05 -11.56
N ARG A 930 -6.11 -5.29 -12.76
CA ARG A 930 -7.54 -5.53 -12.98
C ARG A 930 -8.08 -6.73 -12.22
N ARG A 931 -7.38 -7.87 -12.20
CA ARG A 931 -7.79 -9.06 -11.43
C ARG A 931 -7.82 -8.81 -9.92
N GLU A 932 -6.91 -7.98 -9.42
CA GLU A 932 -6.88 -7.56 -8.01
C GLU A 932 -7.97 -6.53 -7.70
N PHE A 933 -8.20 -5.54 -8.57
CA PHE A 933 -9.29 -4.58 -8.40
C PHE A 933 -10.66 -5.25 -8.48
N GLU A 934 -10.85 -6.25 -9.36
CA GLU A 934 -12.05 -7.10 -9.39
C GLU A 934 -12.23 -7.87 -8.09
N THR A 935 -11.13 -8.37 -7.51
CA THR A 935 -11.14 -9.07 -6.22
C THR A 935 -11.50 -8.13 -5.08
N ALA A 936 -10.78 -7.01 -4.90
CA ALA A 936 -11.04 -6.02 -3.86
C ALA A 936 -12.44 -5.39 -3.98
N SER A 937 -12.88 -5.04 -5.20
CA SER A 937 -14.21 -4.50 -5.48
C SER A 937 -15.32 -5.49 -5.11
N ARG A 938 -15.12 -6.79 -5.38
CA ARG A 938 -16.03 -7.88 -4.97
C ARG A 938 -16.03 -8.11 -3.46
N MET A 939 -14.91 -7.94 -2.75
CA MET A 939 -14.89 -8.02 -1.28
C MET A 939 -15.60 -6.82 -0.65
N GLN A 940 -15.33 -5.60 -1.11
CA GLN A 940 -16.00 -4.39 -0.62
C GLN A 940 -17.52 -4.41 -0.88
N ALA A 941 -17.97 -5.09 -1.94
CA ALA A 941 -19.40 -5.30 -2.20
C ALA A 941 -20.12 -6.06 -1.08
N VAL A 942 -19.43 -6.79 -0.20
CA VAL A 942 -20.02 -7.41 1.00
C VAL A 942 -20.51 -6.37 2.01
N LEU A 943 -19.86 -5.20 2.08
CA LEU A 943 -20.31 -4.08 2.93
C LEU A 943 -21.48 -3.34 2.27
N ASP A 944 -21.40 -3.13 0.96
CA ASP A 944 -22.44 -2.48 0.15
C ASP A 944 -23.77 -3.29 0.18
N ASP A 945 -23.72 -4.61 -0.11
CA ASP A 945 -24.88 -5.53 -0.05
C ASP A 945 -25.47 -5.66 1.37
N ALA A 946 -24.66 -5.41 2.40
CA ALA A 946 -25.11 -5.39 3.80
C ALA A 946 -25.70 -4.03 4.23
N GLY A 947 -25.58 -2.99 3.40
CA GLY A 947 -25.99 -1.62 3.76
C GLY A 947 -25.15 -0.99 4.87
N VAL A 948 -23.90 -1.45 5.05
CA VAL A 948 -22.95 -0.87 6.02
C VAL A 948 -22.37 0.42 5.42
N PRO A 949 -22.55 1.59 6.06
CA PRO A 949 -21.94 2.84 5.59
C PRO A 949 -20.43 2.69 5.51
N ASN A 950 -19.86 2.88 4.33
CA ASN A 950 -18.45 2.65 4.09
C ASN A 950 -17.80 3.72 3.20
N SER A 951 -16.47 3.77 3.20
CA SER A 951 -15.73 4.52 2.19
C SER A 951 -14.36 3.91 1.97
N VAL A 952 -14.00 3.77 0.69
CA VAL A 952 -12.61 3.59 0.28
C VAL A 952 -12.02 4.94 -0.16
N LEU A 953 -10.70 5.05 -0.05
CA LEU A 953 -9.84 6.01 -0.74
C LEU A 953 -8.71 5.22 -1.43
N PRO A 954 -8.02 5.77 -2.44
CA PRO A 954 -6.88 5.10 -3.03
C PRO A 954 -5.57 5.38 -2.27
N GLY A 955 -4.77 4.34 -2.10
CA GLY A 955 -3.38 4.44 -1.66
C GLY A 955 -2.38 4.55 -2.81
N ASN A 956 -1.09 4.32 -2.54
CA ASN A 956 -0.05 4.43 -3.56
C ASN A 956 0.00 3.23 -4.54
N HIS A 957 -0.45 2.04 -4.11
CA HIS A 957 -0.66 0.85 -4.93
C HIS A 957 -1.96 0.90 -5.74
N ASP A 958 -2.89 1.80 -5.42
CA ASP A 958 -4.11 2.00 -6.21
C ASP A 958 -3.95 3.03 -7.36
N THR A 959 -2.85 3.80 -7.40
CA THR A 959 -2.74 5.04 -8.21
C THR A 959 -1.44 5.25 -8.99
N LYS A 960 -0.59 4.23 -9.14
CA LYS A 960 0.78 4.39 -9.63
C LYS A 960 1.53 5.50 -8.85
N ARG A 961 1.43 5.46 -7.52
CA ARG A 961 1.87 6.50 -6.57
C ARG A 961 1.37 7.91 -6.92
N GLY A 962 0.06 8.05 -7.12
CA GLY A 962 -0.58 9.34 -7.42
C GLY A 962 -0.45 9.81 -8.88
N THR A 963 0.15 9.02 -9.78
CA THR A 963 0.31 9.39 -11.20
C THR A 963 -1.00 9.30 -11.99
N THR A 964 -1.90 8.36 -11.65
CA THR A 964 -3.24 8.23 -12.26
C THR A 964 -4.20 7.51 -11.31
N SER A 965 -5.45 7.96 -11.23
CA SER A 965 -6.53 7.30 -10.49
C SER A 965 -7.54 6.59 -11.41
N ASP A 966 -7.27 6.48 -12.71
CA ASP A 966 -8.24 6.01 -13.72
C ASP A 966 -8.80 4.61 -13.39
N LEU A 967 -7.91 3.66 -13.06
CA LEU A 967 -8.28 2.28 -12.76
C LEU A 967 -9.01 2.15 -11.41
N PHE A 968 -8.60 2.92 -10.39
CA PHE A 968 -9.33 3.01 -9.12
C PHE A 968 -10.75 3.53 -9.34
N ASN A 969 -10.92 4.61 -10.09
CA ASN A 969 -12.22 5.20 -10.41
C ASN A 969 -13.08 4.29 -11.32
N GLU A 970 -12.49 3.34 -12.06
CA GLU A 970 -13.24 2.33 -12.83
C GLU A 970 -13.95 1.32 -11.91
N TYR A 971 -13.29 0.86 -10.84
CA TYR A 971 -13.81 -0.17 -9.92
C TYR A 971 -14.48 0.39 -8.64
N PHE A 972 -14.15 1.63 -8.28
CA PHE A 972 -14.75 2.38 -7.16
C PHE A 972 -15.26 3.78 -7.59
N PRO A 973 -16.11 3.89 -8.63
CA PRO A 973 -16.63 5.19 -9.10
C PRO A 973 -17.56 5.84 -8.06
N PRO A 974 -17.75 7.18 -8.09
CA PRO A 974 -18.74 7.86 -7.25
C PRO A 974 -20.17 7.29 -7.40
N SER A 975 -20.49 6.73 -8.57
CA SER A 975 -21.78 6.09 -8.83
C SER A 975 -22.09 4.90 -7.93
N ARG A 976 -21.06 4.18 -7.43
CA ARG A 976 -21.18 3.07 -6.46
C ARG A 976 -21.87 3.49 -5.16
N TYR A 977 -21.59 4.72 -4.70
CA TYR A 977 -22.05 5.25 -3.42
C TYR A 977 -23.14 6.33 -3.57
N SER A 978 -23.29 6.91 -4.77
CA SER A 978 -24.18 8.06 -5.01
C SER A 978 -25.68 7.84 -4.71
N SER A 979 -26.15 6.60 -4.64
CA SER A 979 -27.53 6.26 -4.25
C SER A 979 -27.75 6.29 -2.73
N GLU A 980 -26.67 6.22 -1.95
CA GLU A 980 -26.75 5.96 -0.53
C GLU A 980 -27.04 7.21 0.30
N PRO A 981 -27.96 7.13 1.30
CA PRO A 981 -28.39 8.31 2.06
C PRO A 981 -27.29 8.89 2.95
N TRP A 982 -26.25 8.09 3.23
CA TRP A 982 -25.08 8.50 4.01
C TRP A 982 -23.99 9.15 3.15
N TYR A 983 -23.97 8.94 1.83
CA TYR A 983 -22.94 9.54 0.97
C TYR A 983 -23.06 11.07 0.96
N GLY A 984 -21.92 11.77 1.05
CA GLY A 984 -21.84 13.22 1.07
C GLY A 984 -21.52 13.83 -0.29
N GLY A 985 -20.58 13.21 -1.00
CA GLY A 985 -20.10 13.62 -2.32
C GLY A 985 -18.60 13.35 -2.46
N SER A 986 -18.09 13.58 -3.67
CA SER A 986 -16.68 13.45 -4.03
C SER A 986 -16.10 14.77 -4.56
N ILE A 987 -14.79 14.79 -4.79
CA ILE A 987 -14.06 15.99 -5.25
C ILE A 987 -14.41 16.40 -6.70
N ALA A 988 -14.77 15.45 -7.56
CA ALA A 988 -15.46 15.69 -8.82
C ALA A 988 -16.48 14.56 -9.12
N PRO A 989 -17.48 14.77 -10.01
CA PRO A 989 -18.58 13.81 -10.24
C PRO A 989 -18.15 12.42 -10.77
N ASP A 990 -16.94 12.34 -11.29
CA ASP A 990 -16.26 11.20 -11.90
C ASP A 990 -14.99 10.76 -11.13
N ASP A 991 -14.65 11.46 -10.05
CA ASP A 991 -13.42 11.27 -9.27
C ASP A 991 -13.73 11.02 -7.79
N GLN A 992 -13.66 9.76 -7.36
CA GLN A 992 -13.93 9.31 -5.98
C GLN A 992 -12.69 9.42 -5.06
N THR A 993 -11.51 9.76 -5.60
CA THR A 993 -10.21 9.77 -4.89
C THR A 993 -10.27 10.47 -3.54
N ALA A 994 -10.85 11.67 -3.51
CA ALA A 994 -11.29 12.35 -2.29
C ALA A 994 -12.82 12.36 -2.23
N ASN A 995 -13.37 11.92 -1.09
CA ASN A 995 -14.80 11.76 -0.87
C ASN A 995 -15.20 11.98 0.59
N PHE A 996 -16.49 12.23 0.86
CA PHE A 996 -16.99 12.31 2.22
C PHE A 996 -18.36 11.65 2.39
N SER A 997 -18.59 11.13 3.59
CA SER A 997 -19.82 10.44 4.01
C SER A 997 -20.29 10.96 5.37
N ARG A 998 -21.56 10.76 5.70
CA ARG A 998 -22.26 11.37 6.83
C ARG A 998 -23.14 10.34 7.52
N PHE A 999 -23.03 10.22 8.82
CA PHE A 999 -23.89 9.33 9.63
C PHE A 999 -24.27 9.99 10.96
N GLU A 1000 -25.15 9.35 11.71
CA GLU A 1000 -25.64 9.80 13.01
C GLU A 1000 -25.92 8.59 13.91
N ARG A 1001 -25.48 8.66 15.17
CA ARG A 1001 -25.71 7.67 16.24
C ARG A 1001 -25.76 8.39 17.59
N ALA A 1002 -26.61 7.92 18.52
CA ALA A 1002 -26.75 8.51 19.86
C ALA A 1002 -26.88 10.05 19.90
N GLY A 1003 -27.52 10.65 18.88
CA GLY A 1003 -27.63 12.12 18.75
C GLY A 1003 -26.32 12.86 18.43
N ALA A 1004 -25.24 12.15 18.13
CA ALA A 1004 -23.99 12.69 17.59
C ALA A 1004 -23.98 12.55 16.05
N LYS A 1005 -23.74 13.67 15.37
CA LYS A 1005 -23.53 13.71 13.93
C LYS A 1005 -22.06 13.51 13.60
N PHE A 1006 -21.80 12.72 12.56
CA PHE A 1006 -20.46 12.48 12.06
C PHE A 1006 -20.33 12.86 10.58
N LEU A 1007 -19.09 13.11 10.18
CA LEU A 1007 -18.63 13.20 8.81
C LEU A 1007 -17.33 12.39 8.69
N MET A 1008 -17.30 11.38 7.82
CA MET A 1008 -16.06 10.73 7.40
C MET A 1008 -15.53 11.48 6.19
N LEU A 1009 -14.29 11.98 6.25
CA LEU A 1009 -13.63 12.71 5.18
C LEU A 1009 -12.43 11.91 4.69
N SER A 1010 -12.47 11.46 3.45
CA SER A 1010 -11.48 10.56 2.85
C SER A 1010 -10.65 11.31 1.80
N LEU A 1011 -9.32 11.28 1.94
CA LEU A 1011 -8.35 11.90 1.01
C LEU A 1011 -7.39 10.83 0.43
N PRO A 1012 -6.98 10.93 -0.84
CA PRO A 1012 -6.12 9.94 -1.48
C PRO A 1012 -4.67 10.03 -1.03
N TYR A 1013 -3.85 9.04 -1.35
CA TYR A 1013 -2.40 9.21 -1.37
C TYR A 1013 -1.97 10.41 -2.24
N ALA A 1014 -0.85 11.05 -1.87
CA ALA A 1014 -0.28 12.22 -2.54
C ALA A 1014 -1.25 13.41 -2.73
N TYR A 1015 -2.15 13.63 -1.76
CA TYR A 1015 -3.06 14.77 -1.73
C TYR A 1015 -2.32 16.12 -1.87
N GLY A 1016 -2.78 16.98 -2.77
CA GLY A 1016 -2.18 18.29 -3.05
C GLY A 1016 -3.06 19.46 -2.63
N GLU A 1017 -2.75 20.65 -3.13
CA GLU A 1017 -3.53 21.88 -2.89
C GLU A 1017 -5.02 21.72 -3.25
N ARG A 1018 -5.32 20.98 -4.33
CA ARG A 1018 -6.70 20.71 -4.79
C ARG A 1018 -7.50 19.97 -3.71
N GLU A 1019 -6.91 18.91 -3.15
CA GLU A 1019 -7.54 18.04 -2.16
C GLU A 1019 -7.59 18.71 -0.78
N ILE A 1020 -6.54 19.45 -0.39
CA ILE A 1020 -6.49 20.21 0.88
C ILE A 1020 -7.51 21.36 0.86
N ALA A 1021 -7.57 22.17 -0.21
CA ALA A 1021 -8.55 23.26 -0.31
C ALA A 1021 -10.00 22.75 -0.38
N TRP A 1022 -10.21 21.57 -0.98
CA TRP A 1022 -11.50 20.88 -0.93
C TRP A 1022 -11.84 20.39 0.49
N ALA A 1023 -10.87 19.82 1.22
CA ALA A 1023 -11.03 19.43 2.62
C ALA A 1023 -11.36 20.62 3.53
N GLU A 1024 -10.65 21.75 3.39
CA GLU A 1024 -10.96 23.02 4.08
C GLU A 1024 -12.43 23.42 3.85
N ALA A 1025 -12.90 23.39 2.60
CA ALA A 1025 -14.26 23.74 2.24
C ALA A 1025 -15.31 22.76 2.79
N VAL A 1026 -15.04 21.45 2.78
CA VAL A 1026 -15.95 20.42 3.31
C VAL A 1026 -16.06 20.53 4.84
N VAL A 1027 -14.95 20.71 5.56
CA VAL A 1027 -14.97 20.86 7.03
C VAL A 1027 -15.66 22.16 7.44
N ALA A 1028 -15.35 23.29 6.78
CA ALA A 1028 -15.98 24.58 7.06
C ALA A 1028 -17.49 24.61 6.76
N ALA A 1029 -17.97 23.75 5.85
CA ALA A 1029 -19.39 23.59 5.55
C ALA A 1029 -20.17 22.72 6.56
N HIS A 1030 -19.48 21.98 7.44
CA HIS A 1030 -20.08 21.01 8.37
C HIS A 1030 -19.64 21.21 9.85
N PRO A 1031 -19.72 22.43 10.42
CA PRO A 1031 -19.29 22.69 11.80
C PRO A 1031 -20.17 22.02 12.87
N ASP A 1032 -21.33 21.44 12.50
CA ASP A 1032 -22.23 20.71 13.38
C ASP A 1032 -21.96 19.19 13.43
N ARG A 1033 -20.80 18.73 12.93
CA ARG A 1033 -20.43 17.31 12.82
C ARG A 1033 -19.03 17.04 13.34
N ASN A 1034 -18.88 15.94 14.07
CA ASN A 1034 -17.57 15.35 14.36
C ASN A 1034 -16.97 14.82 13.06
N VAL A 1035 -15.84 15.39 12.64
CA VAL A 1035 -15.09 14.96 11.46
C VAL A 1035 -14.08 13.90 11.89
N VAL A 1036 -14.13 12.76 11.21
CA VAL A 1036 -13.07 11.75 11.19
C VAL A 1036 -12.41 11.83 9.82
N LEU A 1037 -11.09 12.05 9.78
CA LEU A 1037 -10.33 12.13 8.54
C LEU A 1037 -9.65 10.79 8.26
N SER A 1038 -9.92 10.18 7.11
CA SER A 1038 -9.17 9.03 6.59
C SER A 1038 -8.26 9.53 5.46
N THR A 1039 -6.99 9.16 5.47
CA THR A 1039 -6.06 9.42 4.37
C THR A 1039 -5.01 8.33 4.32
N HIS A 1040 -4.42 8.03 3.17
CA HIS A 1040 -3.47 6.93 3.07
C HIS A 1040 -2.18 7.22 3.87
N GLU A 1041 -1.52 8.36 3.65
CA GLU A 1041 -0.29 8.76 4.36
C GLU A 1041 -0.53 9.94 5.31
N HIS A 1042 -0.32 9.74 6.63
CA HIS A 1042 -0.32 10.85 7.61
C HIS A 1042 0.60 10.64 8.81
N VAL A 1043 0.56 9.47 9.45
CA VAL A 1043 1.38 9.14 10.64
C VAL A 1043 2.37 8.03 10.33
N THR A 1044 3.65 8.20 10.69
CA THR A 1044 4.63 7.10 10.68
C THR A 1044 4.45 6.23 11.93
N PRO A 1045 4.66 4.90 11.84
CA PRO A 1045 4.56 4.01 12.98
C PRO A 1045 5.56 4.37 14.09
N LYS A 1046 5.31 3.79 15.26
CA LYS A 1046 6.27 3.68 16.35
C LYS A 1046 7.29 2.59 15.99
N GLU A 1047 8.55 2.90 16.29
CA GLU A 1047 9.69 1.99 16.21
C GLU A 1047 10.18 1.64 17.63
N VAL A 1048 11.17 0.75 17.75
CA VAL A 1048 11.69 0.30 19.06
C VAL A 1048 12.21 1.46 19.93
N ASP A 1049 12.88 2.43 19.31
CA ASP A 1049 13.51 3.60 19.99
C ASP A 1049 12.87 4.96 19.60
N GLU A 1050 11.91 5.00 18.66
CA GLU A 1050 11.25 6.24 18.22
C GLU A 1050 9.71 6.15 18.31
N SER A 1051 9.06 7.20 18.85
CA SER A 1051 7.61 7.32 18.84
C SER A 1051 7.05 7.70 17.46
N ALA A 1052 5.79 7.33 17.21
CA ALA A 1052 5.03 7.75 16.04
C ALA A 1052 5.05 9.29 15.84
N ARG A 1053 5.10 9.74 14.58
CA ARG A 1053 5.22 11.16 14.21
C ARG A 1053 4.53 11.43 12.87
N ARG A 1054 4.10 12.68 12.62
CA ARG A 1054 3.47 13.07 11.35
C ARG A 1054 4.47 12.95 10.20
N SER A 1055 4.00 12.55 9.01
CA SER A 1055 4.82 12.42 7.81
C SER A 1055 5.09 13.79 7.16
N THR A 1056 6.15 14.44 7.61
CA THR A 1056 6.56 15.80 7.14
C THR A 1056 7.89 15.81 6.39
N SER A 1057 8.47 14.63 6.17
CA SER A 1057 9.79 14.44 5.56
C SER A 1057 9.95 13.08 4.86
N SER A 1058 8.82 12.45 4.53
CA SER A 1058 8.78 11.24 3.69
C SER A 1058 9.28 11.56 2.28
N ARG A 1059 9.87 10.56 1.63
CA ARG A 1059 10.52 10.67 0.31
C ARG A 1059 9.53 10.81 -0.87
N TRP A 1060 8.24 11.00 -0.58
CA TRP A 1060 7.10 10.64 -1.42
C TRP A 1060 5.98 11.71 -1.46
N LEU A 1061 6.30 13.01 -1.35
CA LEU A 1061 5.37 14.16 -1.43
C LEU A 1061 4.44 14.42 -0.22
N SER A 1062 4.67 13.81 0.94
CA SER A 1062 3.76 13.96 2.10
C SER A 1062 3.60 15.39 2.62
N ARG A 1063 2.38 15.71 3.07
CA ARG A 1063 1.90 17.04 3.50
C ARG A 1063 1.15 16.99 4.84
N ALA A 1064 1.53 16.08 5.74
CA ALA A 1064 0.84 15.87 7.02
C ALA A 1064 0.90 17.07 7.99
N ASP A 1065 1.92 17.92 7.86
CA ASP A 1065 2.02 19.21 8.56
C ASP A 1065 1.09 20.27 7.96
N GLU A 1066 1.05 20.41 6.64
CA GLU A 1066 0.13 21.34 5.98
C GLU A 1066 -1.33 20.98 6.25
N LEU A 1067 -1.71 19.70 6.12
CA LEU A 1067 -3.05 19.21 6.45
C LEU A 1067 -3.37 19.45 7.95
N TRP A 1068 -2.37 19.31 8.81
CA TRP A 1068 -2.50 19.60 10.23
C TRP A 1068 -2.75 21.09 10.51
N GLU A 1069 -1.97 22.00 9.92
CA GLU A 1069 -2.08 23.44 10.15
C GLU A 1069 -3.32 24.07 9.50
N ARG A 1070 -3.75 23.57 8.33
CA ARG A 1070 -4.89 24.10 7.56
C ARG A 1070 -6.24 23.49 7.93
N VAL A 1071 -6.32 22.17 8.04
CA VAL A 1071 -7.60 21.45 8.16
C VAL A 1071 -7.84 20.94 9.57
N ILE A 1072 -6.87 20.26 10.18
CA ILE A 1072 -7.09 19.51 11.43
C ILE A 1072 -7.07 20.44 12.65
N ALA A 1073 -5.93 21.06 12.96
CA ALA A 1073 -5.73 21.84 14.17
C ALA A 1073 -6.69 23.04 14.37
N PRO A 1074 -7.03 23.86 13.35
CA PRO A 1074 -7.86 25.04 13.57
C PRO A 1074 -9.36 24.74 13.69
N ASN A 1075 -9.81 23.53 13.31
CA ASN A 1075 -11.22 23.17 13.29
C ASN A 1075 -11.57 22.24 14.44
N ARG A 1076 -12.12 22.79 15.54
CA ARG A 1076 -12.51 22.09 16.79
C ARG A 1076 -13.25 20.76 16.59
N ASN A 1077 -13.92 20.58 15.46
CA ASN A 1077 -14.73 19.43 15.16
C ASN A 1077 -13.98 18.28 14.46
N VAL A 1078 -12.69 18.41 14.11
CA VAL A 1078 -11.87 17.31 13.61
C VAL A 1078 -11.25 16.55 14.78
N VAL A 1079 -11.85 15.42 15.16
CA VAL A 1079 -11.53 14.72 16.43
C VAL A 1079 -10.58 13.53 16.26
N LEU A 1080 -10.50 12.97 15.05
CA LEU A 1080 -9.80 11.72 14.76
C LEU A 1080 -9.23 11.73 13.33
N VAL A 1081 -8.01 11.22 13.17
CA VAL A 1081 -7.36 10.96 11.88
C VAL A 1081 -6.91 9.49 11.82
N LEU A 1082 -7.11 8.84 10.68
CA LEU A 1082 -6.80 7.44 10.41
C LEU A 1082 -5.94 7.34 9.15
N SER A 1083 -4.88 6.51 9.19
CA SER A 1083 -3.97 6.29 8.06
C SER A 1083 -3.38 4.87 7.99
N GLY A 1084 -2.88 4.52 6.79
CA GLY A 1084 -2.17 3.28 6.45
C GLY A 1084 -0.75 3.60 5.96
N HIS A 1085 -0.35 3.05 4.81
CA HIS A 1085 0.91 3.33 4.08
C HIS A 1085 2.23 2.91 4.76
N PHE A 1086 2.33 3.05 6.07
CA PHE A 1086 3.57 2.80 6.81
C PHE A 1086 3.45 1.60 7.75
N HIS A 1087 4.02 0.50 7.28
CA HIS A 1087 3.99 -0.85 7.85
C HIS A 1087 4.23 -0.89 9.36
N GLY A 1088 3.16 -1.03 10.15
CA GLY A 1088 3.24 -0.99 11.61
C GLY A 1088 2.06 -0.29 12.29
N LEU A 1089 2.27 0.10 13.55
CA LEU A 1089 1.28 0.75 14.40
C LEU A 1089 1.82 2.06 14.95
N GLY A 1090 0.96 3.06 15.07
CA GLY A 1090 1.30 4.33 15.72
C GLY A 1090 0.07 5.10 16.16
N ALA A 1091 0.26 5.94 17.18
CA ALA A 1091 -0.75 6.85 17.70
C ALA A 1091 -0.09 8.17 18.14
N ILE A 1092 -0.71 9.29 17.81
CA ILE A 1092 -0.40 10.62 18.32
C ILE A 1092 -1.68 11.15 18.97
N VAL A 1093 -1.55 11.76 20.15
CA VAL A 1093 -2.65 12.48 20.81
C VAL A 1093 -2.18 13.90 21.05
N THR A 1094 -2.90 14.87 20.50
CA THR A 1094 -2.61 16.31 20.69
C THR A 1094 -3.76 16.95 21.45
N GLU A 1095 -3.55 17.27 22.73
CA GLU A 1095 -4.45 18.11 23.52
C GLU A 1095 -4.38 19.58 23.06
N ASP A 1096 -5.47 20.32 23.24
CA ASP A 1096 -5.63 21.75 22.89
C ASP A 1096 -5.14 22.11 21.46
N ALA A 1097 -5.40 21.25 20.48
CA ALA A 1097 -4.98 21.43 19.09
C ALA A 1097 -5.49 22.77 18.50
N GLY A 1098 -4.60 23.45 17.76
CA GLY A 1098 -4.84 24.82 17.28
C GLY A 1098 -4.81 25.90 18.38
N GLY A 1099 -4.48 25.53 19.63
CA GLY A 1099 -4.62 26.40 20.80
C GLY A 1099 -6.07 26.52 21.28
N LEU A 1100 -6.94 25.56 20.95
CA LEU A 1100 -8.36 25.57 21.27
C LEU A 1100 -8.63 24.70 22.51
N PRO A 1101 -9.00 25.27 23.68
CA PRO A 1101 -9.14 24.49 24.91
C PRO A 1101 -10.12 23.31 24.79
N GLY A 1102 -9.67 22.12 25.17
CA GLY A 1102 -10.42 20.87 25.06
C GLY A 1102 -10.54 20.30 23.63
N HIS A 1103 -9.77 20.79 22.67
CA HIS A 1103 -9.69 20.22 21.32
C HIS A 1103 -8.62 19.12 21.28
N THR A 1104 -8.97 17.93 21.76
CA THR A 1104 -8.09 16.76 21.72
C THR A 1104 -8.27 16.03 20.39
N VAL A 1105 -7.20 15.94 19.60
CA VAL A 1105 -7.18 15.20 18.33
C VAL A 1105 -6.36 13.93 18.49
N THR A 1106 -6.91 12.81 18.02
CA THR A 1106 -6.21 11.52 17.94
C THR A 1106 -5.81 11.26 16.48
N GLU A 1107 -4.57 10.85 16.22
CA GLU A 1107 -4.09 10.51 14.88
C GLU A 1107 -3.46 9.12 14.92
N LEU A 1108 -3.98 8.18 14.12
CA LEU A 1108 -3.56 6.78 14.14
C LEU A 1108 -2.98 6.35 12.79
N VAL A 1109 -1.96 5.50 12.85
CA VAL A 1109 -1.60 4.60 11.74
C VAL A 1109 -1.79 3.16 12.17
N ALA A 1110 -2.36 2.37 11.27
CA ALA A 1110 -2.26 0.92 11.26
C ALA A 1110 -1.96 0.50 9.82
N ASP A 1111 -0.98 -0.37 9.64
CA ASP A 1111 -0.76 -1.15 8.43
C ASP A 1111 -0.29 -2.54 8.88
N TYR A 1112 -1.04 -3.57 8.46
CA TYR A 1112 -0.84 -4.96 8.82
C TYR A 1112 -0.23 -5.81 7.69
N GLN A 1113 0.07 -5.24 6.52
CA GLN A 1113 0.40 -6.00 5.31
C GLN A 1113 1.70 -6.81 5.42
N GLU A 1114 2.67 -6.28 6.17
CA GLU A 1114 3.94 -6.97 6.47
C GLU A 1114 3.94 -7.64 7.86
N PHE A 1115 2.79 -7.77 8.53
CA PHE A 1115 2.66 -8.71 9.65
C PHE A 1115 2.60 -10.14 9.09
N ARG A 1116 3.01 -11.13 9.89
CA ARG A 1116 3.10 -12.54 9.47
C ARG A 1116 2.37 -13.45 10.42
N THR A 1117 1.63 -14.41 9.89
CA THR A 1117 1.13 -15.55 10.67
C THR A 1117 2.29 -16.37 11.24
N HIS A 1118 2.05 -17.25 12.23
CA HIS A 1118 3.14 -18.02 12.86
C HIS A 1118 3.83 -19.07 11.96
N ASP A 1119 3.29 -19.30 10.76
CA ASP A 1119 3.85 -20.08 9.66
C ASP A 1119 4.52 -19.19 8.58
N GLY A 1120 4.32 -17.88 8.64
CA GLY A 1120 5.02 -16.87 7.83
C GLY A 1120 4.25 -16.32 6.62
N ALA A 1121 2.95 -16.57 6.50
CA ALA A 1121 2.12 -16.00 5.44
C ALA A 1121 1.70 -14.54 5.75
N ARG A 1122 1.42 -13.74 4.70
CA ARG A 1122 0.84 -12.38 4.83
C ARG A 1122 -0.69 -12.38 5.05
N ALA A 1123 -1.25 -13.52 5.43
CA ALA A 1123 -2.68 -13.76 5.62
C ALA A 1123 -3.16 -13.45 7.06
N THR A 1124 -2.72 -12.35 7.66
CA THR A 1124 -3.02 -12.06 9.08
C THR A 1124 -4.43 -11.51 9.30
N GLY A 1125 -4.96 -10.72 8.36
CA GLY A 1125 -6.33 -10.22 8.40
C GLY A 1125 -6.65 -9.32 9.60
N PHE A 1126 -5.66 -8.62 10.14
CA PHE A 1126 -5.89 -7.64 11.21
C PHE A 1126 -6.57 -6.38 10.68
N GLN A 1127 -7.48 -5.85 11.48
CA GLN A 1127 -8.16 -4.56 11.34
C GLN A 1127 -8.27 -3.88 12.72
N ARG A 1128 -8.67 -2.61 12.77
CA ARG A 1128 -9.01 -1.95 14.04
C ARG A 1128 -10.52 -1.76 14.21
N LEU A 1129 -11.02 -1.94 15.43
CA LEU A 1129 -12.32 -1.46 15.88
C LEU A 1129 -12.11 -0.30 16.85
N LEU A 1130 -12.75 0.84 16.58
CA LEU A 1130 -12.68 2.04 17.40
C LEU A 1130 -14.02 2.24 18.10
N GLN A 1131 -14.05 2.10 19.42
CA GLN A 1131 -15.26 2.11 20.26
C GLN A 1131 -15.41 3.48 20.94
N VAL A 1132 -16.50 4.20 20.68
CA VAL A 1132 -16.63 5.61 21.07
C VAL A 1132 -17.65 5.79 22.20
N ASP A 1133 -17.18 6.22 23.37
CA ASP A 1133 -18.01 6.71 24.49
C ASP A 1133 -18.11 8.24 24.39
N LEU A 1134 -19.26 8.76 23.95
CA LEU A 1134 -19.48 10.18 23.67
C LEU A 1134 -19.52 11.01 24.96
N ALA A 1135 -20.22 10.49 25.97
CA ALA A 1135 -20.40 11.17 27.26
C ALA A 1135 -19.19 11.01 28.20
N GLY A 1136 -18.46 9.91 28.05
CA GLY A 1136 -17.16 9.65 28.68
C GLY A 1136 -15.97 10.24 27.93
N GLY A 1137 -16.18 10.86 26.76
CA GLY A 1137 -15.15 11.53 25.97
C GLY A 1137 -13.95 10.65 25.63
N THR A 1138 -14.20 9.39 25.28
CA THR A 1138 -13.15 8.36 25.13
C THR A 1138 -13.32 7.55 23.84
N ILE A 1139 -12.22 7.30 23.14
CA ILE A 1139 -12.11 6.35 22.02
C ILE A 1139 -11.28 5.15 22.50
N GLY A 1140 -11.92 3.99 22.66
CA GLY A 1140 -11.26 2.69 22.75
C GLY A 1140 -10.79 2.21 21.39
N VAL A 1141 -9.68 1.48 21.33
CA VAL A 1141 -9.07 0.96 20.11
C VAL A 1141 -8.64 -0.49 20.36
N ASP A 1142 -9.19 -1.42 19.58
CA ASP A 1142 -8.84 -2.84 19.54
C ASP A 1142 -8.25 -3.21 18.17
N ALA A 1143 -7.05 -3.79 18.13
CA ALA A 1143 -6.57 -4.57 16.98
C ALA A 1143 -7.16 -5.99 17.01
N TYR A 1144 -7.75 -6.45 15.89
CA TYR A 1144 -8.43 -7.76 15.83
C TYR A 1144 -8.30 -8.45 14.46
N SER A 1145 -8.14 -9.78 14.47
CA SER A 1145 -8.25 -10.65 13.30
C SER A 1145 -9.28 -11.76 13.54
N SER A 1146 -10.27 -11.86 12.64
CA SER A 1146 -11.34 -12.87 12.69
C SER A 1146 -10.88 -14.27 12.27
N GLY A 1147 -9.95 -14.37 11.32
CA GLY A 1147 -9.40 -15.66 10.86
C GLY A 1147 -8.47 -16.29 11.90
N LEU A 1148 -7.77 -15.46 12.69
CA LEU A 1148 -6.86 -15.89 13.76
C LEU A 1148 -7.51 -16.00 15.15
N ASP A 1149 -8.75 -15.51 15.32
CA ASP A 1149 -9.46 -15.38 16.62
C ASP A 1149 -8.58 -14.61 17.66
N ALA A 1150 -7.95 -13.52 17.21
CA ALA A 1150 -6.83 -12.87 17.90
C ALA A 1150 -7.04 -11.35 18.12
N HIS A 1151 -6.83 -10.90 19.36
CA HIS A 1151 -6.92 -9.50 19.82
C HIS A 1151 -5.55 -8.84 20.09
N ALA A 1152 -4.49 -9.36 19.47
CA ALA A 1152 -3.15 -8.81 19.60
C ALA A 1152 -2.37 -9.07 18.31
N SER A 1153 -1.91 -8.00 17.65
CA SER A 1153 -1.10 -8.09 16.44
C SER A 1153 0.41 -8.09 16.73
N HIS A 1154 0.86 -7.59 17.89
CA HIS A 1154 2.29 -7.61 18.25
C HIS A 1154 2.97 -9.00 18.27
N PRO A 1155 2.28 -10.16 18.50
CA PRO A 1155 2.88 -11.49 18.32
C PRO A 1155 3.15 -11.87 16.85
N TYR A 1156 2.68 -11.03 15.91
CA TYR A 1156 2.75 -11.20 14.46
C TYR A 1156 3.59 -10.08 13.78
N ASP A 1157 4.18 -9.14 14.55
CA ASP A 1157 5.20 -8.17 14.13
C ASP A 1157 6.56 -8.86 13.96
N TYR A 1158 6.63 -9.80 13.00
CA TYR A 1158 7.88 -10.45 12.59
C TYR A 1158 8.83 -9.47 11.89
N VAL A 1159 10.12 -9.81 11.76
CA VAL A 1159 11.10 -8.97 11.05
C VAL A 1159 10.62 -8.61 9.64
N GLN A 1160 10.50 -7.31 9.39
CA GLN A 1160 10.09 -6.75 8.10
C GLN A 1160 11.32 -6.29 7.30
N PHE A 1161 11.25 -6.42 5.98
CA PHE A 1161 12.31 -6.06 5.03
C PHE A 1161 13.63 -6.78 5.32
N ASP A 1162 13.55 -8.04 5.72
CA ASP A 1162 14.71 -8.90 5.86
C ASP A 1162 15.26 -9.22 4.45
N PRO A 1163 16.47 -8.74 4.09
CA PRO A 1163 16.94 -8.84 2.72
C PRO A 1163 17.45 -10.26 2.43
N GLU A 1164 16.56 -11.24 2.22
CA GLU A 1164 16.98 -12.62 1.92
C GLU A 1164 17.32 -12.82 0.44
N ARG A 1165 18.53 -12.38 0.11
CA ARG A 1165 19.59 -13.40 0.09
C ARG A 1165 19.26 -14.57 -0.88
N GLY A 1166 18.73 -14.29 -2.08
CA GLY A 1166 18.19 -15.32 -3.02
C GLY A 1166 19.24 -16.13 -3.81
N ASP A 1167 20.46 -15.63 -3.82
CA ASP A 1167 21.72 -16.39 -3.70
C ASP A 1167 22.43 -15.83 -2.45
N ALA A 1168 23.72 -16.07 -2.19
CA ALA A 1168 24.34 -15.43 -1.01
C ALA A 1168 24.36 -13.87 -1.03
N GLU A 1169 23.97 -13.21 -2.14
CA GLU A 1169 24.17 -11.78 -2.41
C GLU A 1169 22.99 -10.99 -3.09
N GLY A 1170 21.78 -11.56 -3.23
CA GLY A 1170 20.51 -10.93 -3.68
C GLY A 1170 19.58 -10.27 -2.63
N ILE A 1171 18.25 -10.34 -2.80
CA ILE A 1171 17.17 -9.88 -1.87
C ILE A 1171 15.93 -10.78 -2.05
N SER A 1172 15.11 -10.94 -0.99
CA SER A 1172 13.78 -11.58 -1.01
C SER A 1172 13.08 -11.56 0.37
N GLU A 1173 11.76 -11.44 0.41
CA GLU A 1173 10.90 -11.83 1.56
C GLU A 1173 10.29 -13.25 1.37
N MET A 1174 10.76 -13.99 0.35
CA MET A 1174 10.06 -15.13 -0.28
C MET A 1174 10.11 -16.44 0.52
N ARG A 1175 10.55 -16.39 1.78
CA ARG A 1175 10.94 -17.54 2.60
C ARG A 1175 10.26 -17.43 3.98
N PRO A 1176 8.96 -17.73 4.07
CA PRO A 1176 8.15 -17.49 5.27
C PRO A 1176 8.75 -18.08 6.55
N TRP A 1177 9.38 -19.26 6.44
CA TRP A 1177 10.07 -19.94 7.53
C TRP A 1177 11.31 -19.21 8.09
N ASN A 1178 12.03 -18.42 7.28
CA ASN A 1178 13.24 -17.71 7.71
C ASN A 1178 12.87 -16.46 8.52
N ILE A 1179 11.82 -15.76 8.10
CA ILE A 1179 11.19 -14.67 8.86
C ILE A 1179 10.71 -15.22 10.23
N VAL A 1180 10.07 -16.40 10.23
CA VAL A 1180 9.65 -17.09 11.45
C VAL A 1180 10.83 -17.53 12.33
N GLU A 1181 11.97 -17.97 11.76
CA GLU A 1181 13.18 -18.33 12.54
C GLU A 1181 13.82 -17.10 13.20
N ARG A 1182 13.76 -15.92 12.58
CA ARG A 1182 14.24 -14.66 13.20
C ARG A 1182 13.29 -14.10 14.25
N GLY A 1183 11.99 -14.35 14.11
CA GLY A 1183 10.98 -14.02 15.11
C GLY A 1183 10.49 -12.57 15.05
N VAL A 1184 9.92 -12.11 16.17
CA VAL A 1184 9.30 -10.77 16.28
C VAL A 1184 10.30 -9.64 16.52
N GLN A 1185 10.06 -8.48 15.91
CA GLN A 1185 10.86 -7.26 16.10
C GLN A 1185 10.71 -6.69 17.51
N GLY A 1186 9.49 -6.76 18.05
CA GLY A 1186 9.15 -6.18 19.34
C GLY A 1186 9.02 -4.66 19.29
N ARG A 1187 8.60 -4.08 18.15
CA ARG A 1187 8.21 -2.67 18.09
C ARG A 1187 6.94 -2.42 18.93
N TYR A 1188 6.07 -3.42 18.99
CA TYR A 1188 4.74 -3.33 19.61
C TYR A 1188 4.56 -4.24 20.83
N THR A 1189 3.55 -3.90 21.61
CA THR A 1189 3.11 -4.55 22.84
C THR A 1189 1.59 -4.55 22.88
N ALA A 1190 0.99 -5.23 23.86
CA ALA A 1190 -0.47 -5.19 24.05
C ALA A 1190 -1.04 -3.76 24.18
N ALA A 1191 -0.26 -2.78 24.67
CA ALA A 1191 -0.70 -1.38 24.77
C ALA A 1191 -0.62 -0.59 23.45
N ASP A 1192 -0.10 -1.19 22.38
CA ASP A 1192 -0.15 -0.67 21.01
C ASP A 1192 -1.31 -1.31 20.19
N ASP A 1193 -1.85 -2.44 20.70
CA ASP A 1193 -2.98 -3.21 20.17
C ASP A 1193 -4.33 -2.83 20.81
N GLU A 1194 -4.37 -2.77 22.15
CA GLU A 1194 -5.56 -2.49 22.99
C GLU A 1194 -5.27 -1.25 23.86
N PHE A 1195 -5.89 -0.10 23.54
CA PHE A 1195 -5.71 1.14 24.29
C PHE A 1195 -6.94 2.07 24.22
N ALA A 1196 -7.02 3.05 25.12
CA ALA A 1196 -8.09 4.04 25.14
C ALA A 1196 -7.53 5.47 25.19
N VAL A 1197 -8.03 6.35 24.32
CA VAL A 1197 -7.72 7.78 24.29
C VAL A 1197 -8.88 8.55 24.91
N GLY A 1198 -8.68 9.07 26.12
CA GLY A 1198 -9.64 9.93 26.81
C GLY A 1198 -9.53 11.40 26.42
N SER A 1199 -10.30 12.26 27.10
CA SER A 1199 -10.33 13.73 26.91
C SER A 1199 -10.78 14.21 25.52
N VAL A 1200 -11.33 13.34 24.66
CA VAL A 1200 -11.89 13.72 23.35
C VAL A 1200 -13.26 14.37 23.56
N ARG A 1201 -13.51 15.52 22.92
CA ARG A 1201 -14.79 16.24 23.04
C ARG A 1201 -15.59 16.12 21.77
N PHE A 1202 -16.73 15.44 21.86
CA PHE A 1202 -17.65 15.27 20.75
C PHE A 1202 -18.77 16.32 20.75
N ALA A 1203 -19.22 16.70 19.56
CA ALA A 1203 -20.52 17.33 19.33
C ALA A 1203 -21.62 16.25 19.36
N TYR A 1204 -22.52 16.35 20.32
CA TYR A 1204 -23.63 15.39 20.49
C TYR A 1204 -24.79 16.04 21.23
N ALA A 1205 -25.99 15.49 21.05
CA ALA A 1205 -27.18 15.85 21.82
C ALA A 1205 -26.92 15.87 23.35
N LYS A 1206 -27.07 17.03 23.97
CA LYS A 1206 -27.11 17.20 25.45
C LYS A 1206 -28.33 18.03 25.79
N SER A 1207 -29.23 17.49 26.60
CA SER A 1207 -30.42 18.19 27.09
C SER A 1207 -30.61 18.02 28.60
N LEU A 1208 -31.29 18.99 29.21
CA LEU A 1208 -31.77 18.97 30.59
C LEU A 1208 -33.21 19.49 30.60
N THR A 1209 -34.16 18.69 31.07
CA THR A 1209 -35.55 19.15 31.32
C THR A 1209 -35.87 19.01 32.81
N THR A 1210 -36.28 20.10 33.46
CA THR A 1210 -36.63 20.07 34.89
C THR A 1210 -38.10 19.71 35.11
N GLU A 1211 -38.37 18.60 35.80
CA GLU A 1211 -39.73 18.25 36.25
C GLU A 1211 -40.07 18.98 37.55
N ALA A 1212 -39.20 18.92 38.56
CA ALA A 1212 -39.45 19.49 39.89
C ALA A 1212 -38.17 19.87 40.65
N VAL A 1213 -38.31 20.81 41.59
CA VAL A 1213 -37.29 21.16 42.59
C VAL A 1213 -37.98 21.18 43.95
N VAL A 1214 -37.44 20.45 44.92
CA VAL A 1214 -38.10 20.18 46.21
C VAL A 1214 -37.15 20.38 47.39
N ALA A 1215 -37.70 20.72 48.56
CA ALA A 1215 -36.95 20.72 49.82
C ALA A 1215 -37.64 19.84 50.88
N THR A 1216 -36.84 19.12 51.65
CA THR A 1216 -37.30 18.31 52.79
C THR A 1216 -36.40 18.54 54.01
N ARG A 1217 -37.03 18.65 55.19
CA ARG A 1217 -36.33 18.74 56.47
C ARG A 1217 -36.18 17.33 57.04
N SER A 1218 -34.96 16.94 57.39
CA SER A 1218 -34.70 15.67 58.08
C SER A 1218 -35.21 15.76 59.52
N GLY A 1219 -36.14 14.88 59.89
CA GLY A 1219 -36.82 14.93 61.19
C GLY A 1219 -35.89 14.62 62.35
N GLY A 1220 -35.56 15.64 63.15
CA GLY A 1220 -34.65 15.52 64.30
C GLY A 1220 -35.21 14.72 65.47
N ALA A 1221 -35.16 13.38 65.38
CA ALA A 1221 -35.47 12.49 66.49
C ALA A 1221 -34.38 12.60 67.58
N ALA A 1222 -34.66 13.34 68.66
CA ALA A 1222 -33.77 13.43 69.81
C ALA A 1222 -33.64 12.05 70.51
N PRO A 1223 -32.42 11.61 70.89
CA PRO A 1223 -32.22 10.29 71.49
C PRO A 1223 -32.85 10.23 72.89
N ALA A 1224 -33.79 9.28 73.07
CA ALA A 1224 -34.24 8.86 74.38
C ALA A 1224 -33.13 8.08 75.13
N ARG A 1225 -33.18 8.10 76.46
CA ARG A 1225 -32.15 7.54 77.35
C ARG A 1225 -32.11 6.02 77.41
#